data_AF-A0A1M6IDX6-F1
#
_entry.id   AF-A0A1M6IDX6-F1
#
_cell.length_a   1.000
_cell.length_b   1.000
_cell.length_c   1.000
_cell.angle_alpha   90.00
_cell.angle_beta   90.00
_cell.angle_gamma   90.00
#
_symmetry.space_group_name_H-M   'P 1'
#
loop_
_entity.id
_entity.type
_entity.pdbx_description
1 polymer ?
#
loop_
_entity_poly.entity_id
_entity_poly.type
_entity_poly.pdbx_seq_one_letter_code
_entity_poly.pdbx_strand_id
1 'polypeptide(L)'
;MKNHVHISKIVVIILLSFITFSFIPISSNLDSDNYQGQKKLKFSYEILFSENDNAKFKANAGNMAKLILQDMKVSKENGFYHEGFYMFLIGICIVMSIYNFTLYNKRDNEKSPLLLGIFCLLLIIRLLVTDNVLILRFIPFISWKMHTFLYSCSFFTYIPTYIIYLGFLYPKLINEKILLITKHSLIFYVLYLAITPVKYHFIVFVLYQSITLLLMIHVVTKLFKKCFYDLNSYLLIFLSALTLLITNSYELLRKYVLNNNFFMVNVGFLIFLLLQSYLIANKYVDSFNNIENLSEKLKRHNKLKDEFLLYISKELKSPMNSIIGLTESIVSDENKLSSNQLLDTKLINYSAVQLSKLVDDILDYSKLNNTDIVLDKHPVNIKQLADMIFLIAKGSLTNKNLILKNDISNDLPLVYADINRLQQIINNLLENAIKYTSEGIITLNAVVINNFVKISVEDTGIGIPIWKVNSLFDAYTIKNSQDVSSTTGLTLHLTKKLIELHGGSINVSSHVGKGSKFSFTMPLYEENTEVMNRDNHFEFENIIENYSVAKSSMPVNPQEKQKNYRILIVDNELPSRKVVENHLLADGYSLTSVSSGKEAMEIISNEDALDLVILNLFIPDMIGYELCSNIRNKKSLYDLPILMLTSSTKTDSLLLSFESGANDYLIKPVDKVELLSRVKTLIKLKHYVKESLELHNQISYTTKKVADLTDDINKVRELDKLKTEFFSNISHELKTPLNVIWTSVQLLKSFDYEGYQNSVSIPRYLNIMNQNCLRLIRLINNIIDITKIDGNYLQVEMSNNDIIFTIEEISLSVVNYAESLGLNLIFDTEIEEKYMAFDQDKIERIILNLLSNAIKFTPKGGTIEVLVKEIEDNIRIIVKDSGIGIPEDKLKVIFDRFMQVDKSLSRKTEGSGIGLSLVKSLVELHGGTVKAESTYGSGSSFIIDLPVRVLEDNTIPVMKDKLIPPSNKIDRINIEFSDIYTY
;
A
#
# COMPACT_ATOMS: atom_id res chain seq x y z
N MET A 1 -13.75 -19.48 17.60
CA MET A 1 -15.19 -19.86 17.71
C MET A 1 -15.66 -20.13 19.14
N LYS A 2 -15.09 -21.07 19.92
CA LYS A 2 -15.60 -21.43 21.27
C LYS A 2 -15.56 -20.28 22.31
N ASN A 3 -14.55 -19.40 22.27
CA ASN A 3 -14.41 -18.31 23.25
C ASN A 3 -15.43 -17.17 23.06
N HIS A 4 -15.77 -16.82 21.82
CA HIS A 4 -16.79 -15.77 21.55
C HIS A 4 -18.19 -16.18 22.00
N VAL A 5 -18.54 -17.47 21.91
CA VAL A 5 -19.84 -18.00 22.32
C VAL A 5 -20.00 -18.04 23.84
N HIS A 6 -18.93 -18.31 24.58
CA HIS A 6 -18.98 -18.29 26.05
C HIS A 6 -19.09 -16.88 26.61
N ILE A 7 -18.33 -15.92 26.06
CA ILE A 7 -18.38 -14.53 26.51
C ILE A 7 -19.70 -13.86 26.10
N SER A 8 -20.23 -14.14 24.89
CA SER A 8 -21.54 -13.62 24.49
C SER A 8 -22.67 -14.17 25.35
N LYS A 9 -22.63 -15.46 25.73
CA LYS A 9 -23.58 -16.03 26.69
C LYS A 9 -23.48 -15.37 28.07
N ILE A 10 -22.28 -15.13 28.58
CA ILE A 10 -22.08 -14.45 29.87
C ILE A 10 -22.59 -13.01 29.80
N VAL A 11 -22.28 -12.26 28.73
CA VAL A 11 -22.75 -10.87 28.53
C VAL A 11 -24.27 -10.84 28.35
N VAL A 12 -24.86 -11.78 27.63
CA VAL A 12 -26.32 -11.90 27.47
C VAL A 12 -26.99 -12.29 28.78
N ILE A 13 -26.40 -13.18 29.58
CA ILE A 13 -26.89 -13.52 30.93
C ILE A 13 -26.80 -12.30 31.84
N ILE A 14 -25.70 -11.56 31.84
CA ILE A 14 -25.53 -10.32 32.62
C ILE A 14 -26.53 -9.26 32.17
N LEU A 15 -26.76 -9.08 30.86
CA LEU A 15 -27.75 -8.15 30.31
C LEU A 15 -29.17 -8.58 30.64
N LEU A 16 -29.49 -9.88 30.57
CA LEU A 16 -30.80 -10.42 30.95
C LEU A 16 -31.03 -10.27 32.46
N SER A 17 -30.02 -10.54 33.30
CA SER A 17 -30.06 -10.27 34.74
C SER A 17 -30.23 -8.78 35.02
N PHE A 18 -29.55 -7.91 34.28
CA PHE A 18 -29.70 -6.46 34.41
C PHE A 18 -31.11 -6.00 34.03
N ILE A 19 -31.66 -6.52 32.92
CA ILE A 19 -33.04 -6.24 32.48
C ILE A 19 -34.05 -6.78 33.50
N THR A 20 -33.91 -8.00 34.00
CA THR A 20 -34.83 -8.57 35.00
C THR A 20 -34.78 -7.80 36.33
N PHE A 21 -33.60 -7.42 36.82
CA PHE A 21 -33.46 -6.59 38.03
C PHE A 21 -33.93 -5.14 37.83
N SER A 22 -33.96 -4.63 36.60
CA SER A 22 -34.46 -3.28 36.27
C SER A 22 -36.00 -3.18 36.30
N PHE A 23 -36.70 -4.31 36.15
CA PHE A 23 -38.17 -4.38 36.03
C PHE A 23 -38.90 -5.05 37.20
N ILE A 24 -38.18 -5.58 38.21
CA ILE A 24 -38.82 -6.08 39.43
C ILE A 24 -39.16 -4.89 40.34
N PRO A 25 -40.44 -4.60 40.64
CA PRO A 25 -40.77 -3.75 41.78
C PRO A 25 -40.32 -4.52 43.03
N ILE A 26 -39.38 -3.97 43.79
CA ILE A 26 -39.05 -4.55 45.10
C ILE A 26 -40.32 -4.40 45.94
N SER A 27 -41.05 -5.50 46.10
CA SER A 27 -42.18 -5.59 47.02
C SER A 27 -41.66 -5.24 48.42
N SER A 28 -42.21 -4.17 48.97
CA SER A 28 -42.05 -3.74 50.34
C SER A 28 -42.32 -4.88 51.32
N ASN A 29 -41.26 -5.39 51.94
CA ASN A 29 -41.31 -6.02 53.26
C ASN A 29 -40.36 -5.22 54.17
N LEU A 30 -40.73 -3.96 54.42
CA LEU A 30 -40.21 -3.17 55.53
C LEU A 30 -41.38 -2.32 56.06
N ASP A 31 -41.67 -2.54 57.33
CA ASP A 31 -42.78 -2.06 58.17
C ASP A 31 -43.51 -0.78 57.73
N SER A 32 -44.85 -0.91 57.69
CA SER A 32 -45.83 0.12 57.33
C SER A 32 -45.92 1.31 58.29
N ASP A 33 -45.12 1.36 59.36
CA ASP A 33 -45.19 2.44 60.36
C ASP A 33 -44.22 3.61 60.06
N ASN A 34 -43.17 3.41 59.25
CA ASN A 34 -42.18 4.45 58.93
C ASN A 34 -42.56 5.34 57.74
N TYR A 35 -43.56 4.94 56.93
CA TYR A 35 -43.99 5.71 55.76
C TYR A 35 -44.85 6.95 56.12
N GLN A 36 -45.51 6.95 57.28
CA GLN A 36 -46.25 8.13 57.76
C GLN A 36 -45.33 9.24 58.28
N GLY A 37 -44.13 8.91 58.76
CA GLY A 37 -43.14 9.89 59.25
C GLY A 37 -42.57 10.78 58.13
N GLN A 38 -42.28 10.19 56.97
CA GLN A 38 -41.72 10.93 55.82
C GLN A 38 -42.73 11.88 55.15
N LYS A 39 -44.04 11.56 55.17
CA LYS A 39 -45.09 12.50 54.73
C LYS A 39 -45.24 13.70 55.67
N LYS A 40 -45.05 13.51 56.99
CA LYS A 40 -45.06 14.61 57.98
C LYS A 40 -43.85 15.54 57.86
N LEU A 41 -42.68 15.00 57.49
CA LEU A 41 -41.43 15.76 57.30
C LEU A 41 -41.48 16.70 56.09
N LYS A 42 -42.22 16.34 55.02
CA LYS A 42 -42.42 17.20 53.85
C LYS A 42 -43.44 18.32 54.13
N PHE A 43 -44.41 18.10 55.03
CA PHE A 43 -45.40 19.10 55.44
C PHE A 43 -44.88 20.10 56.48
N SER A 44 -43.76 19.82 57.16
CA SER A 44 -43.21 20.68 58.21
C SER A 44 -42.20 21.73 57.70
N TYR A 45 -41.72 21.60 56.46
CA TYR A 45 -40.92 22.66 55.81
C TYR A 45 -41.77 23.87 55.35
N GLU A 46 -43.09 23.70 55.17
CA GLU A 46 -44.01 24.79 54.81
C GLU A 46 -44.53 25.59 56.01
N ILE A 47 -44.30 25.15 57.25
CA ILE A 47 -44.82 25.79 58.49
C ILE A 47 -43.70 26.54 59.25
N LEU A 48 -42.66 27.01 58.55
CA LEU A 48 -41.57 27.80 59.14
C LEU A 48 -41.86 29.32 59.18
N PHE A 49 -43.13 29.72 59.16
CA PHE A 49 -43.58 31.08 59.42
C PHE A 49 -44.74 31.11 60.43
N SER A 50 -44.46 30.85 61.71
CA SER A 50 -45.15 31.53 62.80
C SER A 50 -44.35 31.43 64.11
N GLU A 51 -44.10 32.58 64.71
CA GLU A 51 -43.49 32.74 66.02
C GLU A 51 -44.50 32.33 67.10
N ASN A 52 -44.23 31.21 67.80
CA ASN A 52 -44.50 30.99 69.24
C ASN A 52 -44.48 29.49 69.55
N ASP A 53 -43.33 28.94 69.96
CA ASP A 53 -43.24 27.88 70.99
C ASP A 53 -41.78 27.38 71.15
N ASN A 54 -40.98 28.10 71.93
CA ASN A 54 -39.54 27.86 72.04
C ASN A 54 -39.11 26.68 72.93
N ALA A 55 -40.02 26.09 73.74
CA ALA A 55 -39.65 25.04 74.70
C ALA A 55 -39.80 23.61 74.13
N LYS A 56 -40.86 23.33 73.36
CA LYS A 56 -41.05 22.01 72.69
C LYS A 56 -40.15 21.83 71.45
N PHE A 57 -39.72 22.93 70.83
CA PHE A 57 -38.83 22.91 69.67
C PHE A 57 -37.41 22.42 70.02
N LYS A 58 -36.86 22.81 71.17
CA LYS A 58 -35.52 22.40 71.62
C LYS A 58 -35.40 20.91 71.98
N ALA A 59 -36.44 20.33 72.59
CA ALA A 59 -36.42 18.90 72.98
C ALA A 59 -36.59 17.96 71.77
N ASN A 60 -37.44 18.32 70.80
CA ASN A 60 -37.63 17.54 69.57
C ASN A 60 -36.47 17.69 68.58
N ALA A 61 -35.81 18.85 68.52
CA ALA A 61 -34.62 19.05 67.69
C ALA A 61 -33.43 18.17 68.13
N GLY A 62 -33.25 17.93 69.44
CA GLY A 62 -32.17 17.08 69.96
C GLY A 62 -32.32 15.59 69.63
N ASN A 63 -33.55 15.06 69.68
CA ASN A 63 -33.83 13.66 69.32
C ASN A 63 -33.82 13.45 67.80
N MET A 64 -34.30 14.43 67.03
CA MET A 64 -34.24 14.42 65.57
C MET A 64 -32.80 14.54 65.06
N ALA A 65 -31.96 15.35 65.71
CA ALA A 65 -30.53 15.43 65.40
C ALA A 65 -29.79 14.10 65.68
N LYS A 66 -30.13 13.38 66.75
CA LYS A 66 -29.55 12.04 67.05
C LYS A 66 -29.95 10.97 66.04
N LEU A 67 -31.22 10.92 65.62
CA LEU A 67 -31.71 10.01 64.58
C LEU A 67 -31.10 10.33 63.22
N ILE A 68 -31.02 11.62 62.86
CA ILE A 68 -30.35 12.08 61.64
C ILE A 68 -28.85 11.75 61.67
N LEU A 69 -28.17 11.86 62.81
CA LEU A 69 -26.74 11.48 62.97
C LEU A 69 -26.52 9.97 62.84
N GLN A 70 -27.49 9.15 63.25
CA GLN A 70 -27.43 7.69 63.17
C GLN A 70 -27.72 7.20 61.74
N ASP A 71 -28.72 7.79 61.07
CA ASP A 71 -28.98 7.57 59.63
C ASP A 71 -27.84 8.11 58.77
N MET A 72 -27.20 9.24 59.13
CA MET A 72 -26.00 9.74 58.44
C MET A 72 -24.78 8.81 58.60
N LYS A 73 -24.67 8.04 59.69
CA LYS A 73 -23.57 7.08 59.88
C LYS A 73 -23.73 5.84 59.00
N VAL A 74 -24.93 5.27 58.91
CA VAL A 74 -25.23 4.13 58.03
C VAL A 74 -25.27 4.55 56.55
N SER A 75 -25.74 5.78 56.25
CA SER A 75 -25.65 6.40 54.93
C SER A 75 -24.19 6.68 54.51
N LYS A 76 -23.28 6.95 55.45
CA LYS A 76 -21.85 7.16 55.15
C LYS A 76 -21.13 5.90 54.68
N GLU A 77 -21.42 4.73 55.24
CA GLU A 77 -20.77 3.47 54.86
C GLU A 77 -21.23 3.00 53.46
N ASN A 78 -22.53 3.03 53.16
CA ASN A 78 -23.04 2.72 51.82
C ASN A 78 -22.66 3.79 50.78
N GLY A 79 -22.56 5.07 51.20
CA GLY A 79 -22.09 6.16 50.35
C GLY A 79 -20.63 5.97 49.88
N PHE A 80 -19.76 5.43 50.73
CA PHE A 80 -18.34 5.22 50.41
C PHE A 80 -18.11 4.21 49.28
N TYR A 81 -18.83 3.08 49.28
CA TYR A 81 -18.73 2.08 48.21
C TYR A 81 -19.26 2.61 46.87
N HIS A 82 -20.35 3.38 46.90
CA HIS A 82 -20.86 4.03 45.70
C HIS A 82 -19.87 5.07 45.16
N GLU A 83 -19.35 5.97 46.01
CA GLU A 83 -18.31 6.95 45.63
C GLU A 83 -17.04 6.29 45.07
N GLY A 84 -16.57 5.20 45.68
CA GLY A 84 -15.42 4.44 45.18
C GLY A 84 -15.65 3.89 43.77
N PHE A 85 -16.86 3.40 43.48
CA PHE A 85 -17.22 2.91 42.16
C PHE A 85 -17.28 4.03 41.10
N TYR A 86 -17.76 5.23 41.46
CA TYR A 86 -17.69 6.41 40.59
C TYR A 86 -16.23 6.78 40.25
N MET A 87 -15.36 6.83 41.25
CA MET A 87 -13.95 7.16 41.07
C MET A 87 -13.23 6.12 40.21
N PHE A 88 -13.55 4.83 40.40
CA PHE A 88 -13.03 3.74 39.57
C PHE A 88 -13.42 3.90 38.10
N LEU A 89 -14.71 4.15 37.82
CA LEU A 89 -15.20 4.38 36.45
C LEU A 89 -14.57 5.62 35.81
N ILE A 90 -14.45 6.72 36.55
CA ILE A 90 -13.76 7.93 36.09
C ILE A 90 -12.31 7.60 35.73
N GLY A 91 -11.60 6.82 36.56
CA GLY A 91 -10.24 6.36 36.29
C GLY A 91 -10.13 5.58 34.97
N ILE A 92 -11.04 4.63 34.72
CA ILE A 92 -11.11 3.88 33.45
C ILE A 92 -11.30 4.84 32.27
N CYS A 93 -12.24 5.78 32.37
CA CYS A 93 -12.50 6.72 31.30
C CYS A 93 -11.32 7.66 31.03
N ILE A 94 -10.56 8.07 32.05
CA ILE A 94 -9.35 8.90 31.88
C ILE A 94 -8.31 8.14 31.09
N VAL A 95 -7.99 6.91 31.49
CA VAL A 95 -7.01 6.07 30.80
C VAL A 95 -7.45 5.85 29.34
N MET A 96 -8.72 5.50 29.13
CA MET A 96 -9.27 5.27 27.80
C MET A 96 -9.27 6.54 26.94
N SER A 97 -9.52 7.71 27.52
CA SER A 97 -9.47 8.99 26.81
C SER A 97 -8.05 9.37 26.38
N ILE A 98 -7.07 9.29 27.29
CA ILE A 98 -5.65 9.56 27.01
C ILE A 98 -5.14 8.60 25.92
N TYR A 99 -5.42 7.30 26.07
CA TYR A 99 -5.03 6.29 25.09
C TYR A 99 -5.54 6.62 23.69
N ASN A 100 -6.82 6.95 23.55
CA ASN A 100 -7.42 7.25 22.25
C ASN A 100 -6.93 8.57 21.64
N PHE A 101 -6.62 9.60 22.43
CA PHE A 101 -6.01 10.83 21.92
C PHE A 101 -4.56 10.61 21.46
N THR A 102 -3.77 9.83 22.20
CA THR A 102 -2.40 9.48 21.76
C THR A 102 -2.41 8.66 20.47
N LEU A 103 -3.37 7.75 20.31
CA LEU A 103 -3.60 7.02 19.07
C LEU A 103 -3.97 7.94 17.90
N TYR A 104 -4.85 8.91 18.13
CA TYR A 104 -5.23 9.89 17.10
C TYR A 104 -4.04 10.72 16.63
N ASN A 105 -3.21 11.23 17.54
CA ASN A 105 -2.01 11.99 17.21
C ASN A 105 -0.97 11.18 16.42
N LYS A 106 -0.96 9.85 16.56
CA LYS A 106 -0.11 8.96 15.77
C LYS A 106 -0.75 8.56 14.42
N ARG A 107 -2.02 8.88 14.19
CA ARG A 107 -2.83 8.42 13.04
C ARG A 107 -3.71 9.55 12.50
N ASP A 108 -3.11 10.47 11.75
CA ASP A 108 -3.75 11.71 11.27
C ASP A 108 -5.02 11.52 10.41
N ASN A 109 -5.22 10.33 9.82
CA ASN A 109 -6.36 10.05 8.92
C ASN A 109 -7.56 9.34 9.57
N GLU A 110 -7.46 8.85 10.82
CA GLU A 110 -8.57 8.12 11.46
C GLU A 110 -9.25 8.95 12.54
N LYS A 111 -10.46 9.46 12.29
CA LYS A 111 -11.23 10.28 13.26
C LYS A 111 -11.93 9.47 14.37
N SER A 112 -11.93 8.14 14.28
CA SER A 112 -12.66 7.28 15.24
C SER A 112 -12.08 7.28 16.67
N PRO A 113 -10.74 7.23 16.90
CA PRO A 113 -10.19 7.31 18.25
C PRO A 113 -10.45 8.67 18.89
N LEU A 114 -10.38 9.77 18.11
CA LEU A 114 -10.71 11.11 18.59
C LEU A 114 -12.13 11.18 19.16
N LEU A 115 -13.11 10.66 18.42
CA LEU A 115 -14.52 10.68 18.83
C LEU A 115 -14.79 9.83 20.07
N LEU A 116 -14.12 8.67 20.19
CA LEU A 116 -14.21 7.84 21.38
C LEU A 116 -13.53 8.50 22.59
N GLY A 117 -12.40 9.17 22.40
CA GLY A 117 -11.73 9.96 23.44
C GLY A 117 -12.60 11.09 23.97
N ILE A 118 -13.29 11.82 23.07
CA ILE A 118 -14.28 12.85 23.41
C ILE A 118 -15.48 12.25 24.14
N PHE A 119 -15.99 11.09 23.69
CA PHE A 119 -17.08 10.40 24.38
C PHE A 119 -16.71 10.05 25.83
N CYS A 120 -15.50 9.52 26.06
CA CYS A 120 -15.00 9.22 27.41
C CYS A 120 -14.87 10.49 28.28
N LEU A 121 -14.43 11.62 27.73
CA LEU A 121 -14.41 12.90 28.45
C LEU A 121 -15.82 13.35 28.87
N LEU A 122 -16.79 13.27 27.95
CA LEU A 122 -18.17 13.60 28.25
C LEU A 122 -18.76 12.70 29.35
N LEU A 123 -18.38 11.42 29.36
CA LEU A 123 -18.78 10.46 30.38
C LEU A 123 -18.12 10.76 31.75
N ILE A 124 -16.87 11.26 31.76
CA ILE A 124 -16.23 11.74 33.01
C ILE A 124 -17.01 12.94 33.59
N ILE A 125 -17.30 13.95 32.77
CA ILE A 125 -18.07 15.12 33.20
C ILE A 125 -19.47 14.68 33.69
N ARG A 126 -20.10 13.74 32.98
CA ARG A 126 -21.37 13.13 33.38
C ARG A 126 -21.28 12.53 34.79
N LEU A 127 -20.32 11.64 35.03
CA LEU A 127 -20.16 10.96 36.33
C LEU A 127 -19.86 11.94 37.48
N LEU A 128 -19.12 13.01 37.22
CA LEU A 128 -18.77 14.02 38.24
C LEU A 128 -19.95 14.91 38.66
N VAL A 129 -20.90 15.17 37.75
CA VAL A 129 -21.98 16.15 37.94
C VAL A 129 -23.31 15.47 38.33
N THR A 130 -23.37 14.14 38.33
CA THR A 130 -24.62 13.39 38.59
C THR A 130 -24.75 12.99 40.06
N ASP A 131 -25.94 13.21 40.63
CA ASP A 131 -26.49 12.73 41.91
C ASP A 131 -25.72 13.06 43.21
N ASN A 132 -24.44 12.69 43.35
CA ASN A 132 -23.64 12.95 44.56
C ASN A 132 -22.88 14.29 44.50
N VAL A 133 -22.98 14.99 43.36
CA VAL A 133 -22.25 16.23 43.07
C VAL A 133 -20.78 16.14 43.49
N LEU A 134 -20.13 15.05 43.09
CA LEU A 134 -18.70 14.81 43.35
C LEU A 134 -17.85 16.01 42.94
N ILE A 135 -18.28 16.73 41.89
CA ILE A 135 -17.64 17.97 41.44
C ILE A 135 -17.57 19.06 42.52
N LEU A 136 -18.53 19.17 43.45
CA LEU A 136 -18.47 20.12 44.57
C LEU A 136 -17.39 19.75 45.60
N ARG A 137 -16.99 18.47 45.67
CA ARG A 137 -15.92 18.02 46.56
C ARG A 137 -14.53 18.35 46.01
N PHE A 138 -14.38 18.31 44.69
CA PHE A 138 -13.14 18.70 43.99
C PHE A 138 -13.06 20.21 43.75
N ILE A 139 -14.20 20.86 43.51
CA ILE A 139 -14.33 22.29 43.21
C ILE A 139 -15.46 22.87 44.07
N PRO A 140 -15.18 23.21 45.36
CA PRO A 140 -16.20 23.69 46.30
C PRO A 140 -16.88 25.01 45.90
N PHE A 141 -16.22 25.80 45.05
CA PHE A 141 -16.70 27.11 44.62
C PHE A 141 -17.56 27.07 43.34
N ILE A 142 -17.89 25.88 42.81
CA ILE A 142 -18.68 25.79 41.58
C ILE A 142 -20.11 26.30 41.84
N SER A 143 -20.53 27.31 41.08
CA SER A 143 -21.89 27.86 41.23
C SER A 143 -22.95 26.85 40.79
N TRP A 144 -24.12 26.87 41.42
CA TRP A 144 -25.27 26.05 41.00
C TRP A 144 -25.64 26.23 39.52
N LYS A 145 -25.42 27.43 38.96
CA LYS A 145 -25.60 27.71 37.53
C LYS A 145 -24.62 26.89 36.69
N MET A 146 -23.33 26.88 37.06
CA MET A 146 -22.29 26.14 36.36
C MET A 146 -22.49 24.62 36.48
N HIS A 147 -22.86 24.12 37.66
CA HIS A 147 -23.21 22.72 37.86
C HIS A 147 -24.34 22.28 36.91
N THR A 148 -25.43 23.05 36.86
CA THR A 148 -26.59 22.73 36.01
C THR A 148 -26.24 22.83 34.52
N PHE A 149 -25.38 23.77 34.13
CA PHE A 149 -24.86 23.87 32.77
C PHE A 149 -24.07 22.61 32.37
N LEU A 150 -23.09 22.19 33.20
CA LEU A 150 -22.30 20.97 32.95
C LEU A 150 -23.16 19.70 32.94
N TYR A 151 -24.19 19.65 33.79
CA TYR A 151 -25.16 18.55 33.81
C TYR A 151 -25.90 18.47 32.47
N SER A 152 -26.41 19.59 31.96
CA SER A 152 -27.04 19.66 30.65
C SER A 152 -26.07 19.30 29.53
N CYS A 153 -24.86 19.87 29.50
CA CYS A 153 -23.89 19.54 28.45
C CYS A 153 -23.56 18.03 28.42
N SER A 154 -23.23 17.44 29.56
CA SER A 154 -22.80 16.03 29.62
C SER A 154 -23.91 15.04 29.28
N PHE A 155 -25.16 15.29 29.70
CA PHE A 155 -26.28 14.39 29.45
C PHE A 155 -26.71 14.34 27.97
N PHE A 156 -26.54 15.43 27.23
CA PHE A 156 -27.11 15.55 25.89
C PHE A 156 -26.14 15.35 24.74
N THR A 157 -24.86 15.46 25.01
CA THR A 157 -23.82 15.39 23.98
C THR A 157 -23.28 13.98 23.79
N TYR A 158 -23.29 13.13 24.82
CA TYR A 158 -22.60 11.84 24.75
C TYR A 158 -23.25 10.83 23.78
N ILE A 159 -24.58 10.77 23.69
CA ILE A 159 -25.29 9.85 22.76
C ILE A 159 -25.10 10.26 21.30
N PRO A 160 -25.35 11.52 20.89
CA PRO A 160 -25.03 11.98 19.54
C PRO A 160 -23.56 11.75 19.16
N THR A 161 -22.62 12.00 20.09
CA THR A 161 -21.19 11.73 19.87
C THR A 161 -20.93 10.25 19.61
N TYR A 162 -21.59 9.34 20.35
CA TYR A 162 -21.48 7.90 20.11
C TYR A 162 -22.06 7.46 18.75
N ILE A 163 -23.20 8.02 18.35
CA ILE A 163 -23.79 7.76 17.02
C ILE A 163 -22.83 8.23 15.91
N ILE A 164 -22.20 9.39 16.09
CA ILE A 164 -21.21 9.91 15.14
C ILE A 164 -19.97 9.01 15.10
N TYR A 165 -19.48 8.56 16.26
CA TYR A 165 -18.40 7.59 16.38
C TYR A 165 -18.71 6.30 15.59
N LEU A 166 -19.92 5.72 15.74
CA LEU A 166 -20.33 4.55 14.98
C LEU A 166 -20.37 4.81 13.47
N GLY A 167 -20.76 6.01 13.04
CA GLY A 167 -20.76 6.41 11.64
C GLY A 167 -19.36 6.47 11.03
N PHE A 168 -18.36 6.94 11.77
CA PHE A 168 -16.96 6.91 11.32
C PHE A 168 -16.33 5.52 11.40
N LEU A 169 -16.71 4.74 12.41
CA LEU A 169 -16.18 3.39 12.59
C LEU A 169 -16.72 2.42 11.52
N TYR A 170 -17.98 2.60 11.11
CA TYR A 170 -18.66 1.79 10.09
C TYR A 170 -19.49 2.66 9.13
N PRO A 171 -18.86 3.30 8.12
CA PRO A 171 -19.54 4.24 7.21
C PRO A 171 -20.67 3.60 6.39
N LYS A 172 -20.61 2.28 6.12
CA LYS A 172 -21.67 1.53 5.42
C LYS A 172 -22.86 1.13 6.31
N LEU A 173 -22.83 1.47 7.60
CA LEU A 173 -23.84 1.06 8.58
C LEU A 173 -24.93 2.12 8.77
N ILE A 174 -24.52 3.38 8.87
CA ILE A 174 -25.40 4.53 9.14
C ILE A 174 -25.54 5.35 7.86
N ASN A 175 -26.77 5.70 7.50
CA ASN A 175 -27.01 6.56 6.35
C ASN A 175 -26.45 7.97 6.63
N GLU A 176 -25.71 8.55 5.68
CA GLU A 176 -25.12 9.88 5.80
C GLU A 176 -26.13 10.95 6.21
N LYS A 177 -27.39 10.86 5.78
CA LYS A 177 -28.46 11.80 6.19
C LYS A 177 -28.70 11.78 7.70
N ILE A 178 -28.68 10.59 8.31
CA ILE A 178 -28.89 10.43 9.77
C ILE A 178 -27.69 11.00 10.54
N LEU A 179 -26.48 10.75 10.04
CA LEU A 179 -25.26 11.29 10.61
C LEU A 179 -25.25 12.84 10.54
N LEU A 180 -25.68 13.39 9.40
CA LEU A 180 -25.83 14.82 9.18
C LEU A 180 -26.85 15.45 10.13
N ILE A 181 -28.04 14.85 10.26
CA ILE A 181 -29.08 15.30 11.20
C ILE A 181 -28.56 15.27 12.63
N THR A 182 -27.88 14.19 13.02
CA THR A 182 -27.30 14.04 14.36
C THR A 182 -26.26 15.12 14.66
N LYS A 183 -25.38 15.43 13.69
CA LYS A 183 -24.37 16.49 13.83
C LYS A 183 -25.01 17.89 13.97
N HIS A 184 -25.99 18.22 13.13
CA HIS A 184 -26.67 19.51 13.19
C HIS A 184 -27.48 19.67 14.47
N SER A 185 -28.16 18.60 14.89
CA SER A 185 -28.89 18.54 16.16
C SER A 185 -27.97 18.75 17.36
N LEU A 186 -26.79 18.12 17.38
CA LEU A 186 -25.77 18.32 18.41
C LEU A 186 -25.28 19.78 18.46
N ILE A 187 -24.93 20.36 17.31
CA ILE A 187 -24.45 21.75 17.22
C ILE A 187 -25.53 22.73 17.68
N PHE A 188 -26.77 22.55 17.21
CA PHE A 188 -27.90 23.38 17.60
C PHE A 188 -28.13 23.35 19.12
N TYR A 189 -28.06 22.17 19.73
CA TYR A 189 -28.28 22.01 21.15
C TYR A 189 -27.15 22.62 22.00
N VAL A 190 -25.89 22.44 21.60
CA VAL A 190 -24.75 23.08 22.27
C VAL A 190 -24.87 24.62 22.19
N LEU A 191 -25.29 25.16 21.04
CA LEU A 191 -25.54 26.59 20.89
C LEU A 191 -26.72 27.06 21.74
N TYR A 192 -27.78 26.26 21.87
CA TYR A 192 -28.93 26.57 22.73
C TYR A 192 -28.54 26.63 24.21
N LEU A 193 -27.73 25.67 24.68
CA LEU A 193 -27.24 25.66 26.06
C LEU A 193 -26.31 26.83 26.38
N ALA A 194 -25.54 27.30 25.40
CA ALA A 194 -24.77 28.52 25.57
C ALA A 194 -25.73 29.71 25.80
N ILE A 195 -26.66 29.92 24.87
CA ILE A 195 -27.45 31.16 24.74
C ILE A 195 -28.55 31.31 25.78
N THR A 196 -29.16 30.22 26.19
CA THR A 196 -30.34 30.31 27.04
C THR A 196 -29.98 30.32 28.53
N PRO A 197 -30.66 31.15 29.34
CA PRO A 197 -30.52 31.05 30.79
C PRO A 197 -30.89 29.65 31.29
N VAL A 198 -30.14 29.14 32.28
CA VAL A 198 -30.28 27.79 32.86
C VAL A 198 -31.72 27.38 33.18
N LYS A 199 -32.57 28.33 33.61
CA LYS A 199 -33.99 28.10 33.90
C LYS A 199 -34.79 27.55 32.70
N TYR A 200 -34.36 27.84 31.47
CA TYR A 200 -35.03 27.40 30.24
C TYR A 200 -34.49 26.06 29.72
N HIS A 201 -33.33 25.60 30.18
CA HIS A 201 -32.71 24.35 29.71
C HIS A 201 -33.65 23.14 29.86
N PHE A 202 -34.51 23.14 30.88
CA PHE A 202 -35.44 22.05 31.16
C PHE A 202 -36.64 21.99 30.19
N ILE A 203 -36.97 23.07 29.47
CA ILE A 203 -38.11 23.10 28.54
C ILE A 203 -37.77 22.29 27.27
N VAL A 204 -36.58 22.49 26.73
CA VAL A 204 -36.10 21.79 25.51
C VAL A 204 -35.52 20.41 25.86
N PHE A 205 -35.24 20.15 27.14
CA PHE A 205 -34.70 18.89 27.68
C PHE A 205 -35.47 17.66 27.20
N VAL A 206 -36.79 17.61 27.42
CA VAL A 206 -37.60 16.40 27.14
C VAL A 206 -37.66 16.11 25.65
N LEU A 207 -37.83 17.16 24.84
CA LEU A 207 -38.00 17.04 23.39
C LEU A 207 -36.70 16.57 22.72
N TYR A 208 -35.56 17.17 23.07
CA TYR A 208 -34.27 16.77 22.52
C TYR A 208 -33.86 15.35 22.96
N GLN A 209 -34.15 14.98 24.21
CA GLN A 209 -33.90 13.63 24.69
C GLN A 209 -34.73 12.58 23.94
N SER A 210 -36.00 12.88 23.68
CA SER A 210 -36.89 11.98 22.93
C SER A 210 -36.36 11.75 21.51
N ILE A 211 -35.87 12.81 20.85
CA ILE A 211 -35.28 12.71 19.51
C ILE A 211 -34.00 11.85 19.51
N THR A 212 -33.08 12.10 20.45
CA THR A 212 -31.82 11.34 20.53
C THR A 212 -32.04 9.86 20.90
N LEU A 213 -33.04 9.58 21.74
CA LEU A 213 -33.45 8.21 22.05
C LEU A 213 -34.04 7.49 20.83
N LEU A 214 -34.92 8.14 20.06
CA LEU A 214 -35.47 7.60 18.81
C LEU A 214 -34.37 7.32 17.78
N LEU A 215 -33.41 8.22 17.64
CA LEU A 215 -32.24 8.02 16.77
C LEU A 215 -31.41 6.82 17.22
N MET A 216 -31.18 6.66 18.53
CA MET A 216 -30.45 5.52 19.07
C MET A 216 -31.21 4.20 18.84
N ILE A 217 -32.53 4.17 19.06
CA ILE A 217 -33.38 3.01 18.75
C ILE A 217 -33.30 2.65 17.26
N HIS A 218 -33.31 3.63 16.36
CA HIS A 218 -33.13 3.41 14.94
C HIS A 218 -31.76 2.78 14.59
N VAL A 219 -30.68 3.24 15.24
CA VAL A 219 -29.34 2.66 15.05
C VAL A 219 -29.29 1.21 15.57
N VAL A 220 -29.83 0.93 16.77
CA VAL A 220 -29.89 -0.42 17.35
C VAL A 220 -30.69 -1.37 16.47
N THR A 221 -31.85 -0.95 15.95
CA THR A 221 -32.68 -1.80 15.07
C THR A 221 -32.00 -2.13 13.75
N LYS A 222 -31.25 -1.20 13.15
CA LYS A 222 -30.42 -1.48 11.97
C LYS A 222 -29.27 -2.45 12.28
N LEU A 223 -28.59 -2.26 13.41
CA LEU A 223 -27.54 -3.16 13.87
C LEU A 223 -28.09 -4.58 14.10
N PHE A 224 -29.27 -4.69 14.71
CA PHE A 224 -29.96 -5.96 14.91
C PHE A 224 -30.24 -6.67 13.58
N LYS A 225 -30.81 -5.96 12.59
CA LYS A 225 -31.05 -6.52 11.25
C LYS A 225 -29.75 -6.99 10.60
N LYS A 226 -28.66 -6.23 10.66
CA LYS A 226 -27.37 -6.64 10.09
C LYS A 226 -26.75 -7.83 10.85
N CYS A 227 -26.93 -7.89 12.16
CA CYS A 227 -26.47 -9.00 12.99
C CYS A 227 -27.11 -10.34 12.60
N PHE A 228 -28.32 -10.34 12.03
CA PHE A 228 -28.93 -11.56 11.46
C PHE A 228 -28.23 -12.07 10.21
N TYR A 229 -27.67 -11.17 9.38
CA TYR A 229 -26.97 -11.55 8.16
C TYR A 229 -25.49 -11.89 8.41
N ASP A 230 -24.83 -11.16 9.30
CA ASP A 230 -23.43 -11.36 9.67
C ASP A 230 -23.26 -11.20 11.18
N LEU A 231 -23.39 -12.32 11.90
CA LEU A 231 -23.37 -12.35 13.35
C LEU A 231 -22.01 -11.90 13.90
N ASN A 232 -20.91 -12.36 13.31
CA ASN A 232 -19.58 -12.17 13.89
C ASN A 232 -19.12 -10.71 13.83
N SER A 233 -19.39 -10.03 12.71
CA SER A 233 -18.94 -8.65 12.52
C SER A 233 -19.76 -7.63 13.33
N TYR A 234 -21.04 -7.89 13.58
CA TYR A 234 -21.97 -6.89 14.14
C TYR A 234 -22.46 -7.14 15.57
N LEU A 235 -22.28 -8.36 16.12
CA LEU A 235 -22.80 -8.72 17.46
C LEU A 235 -22.26 -7.81 18.58
N LEU A 236 -20.95 -7.55 18.60
CA LEU A 236 -20.31 -6.73 19.64
C LEU A 236 -20.73 -5.26 19.58
N ILE A 237 -20.87 -4.72 18.36
CA ILE A 237 -21.34 -3.35 18.12
C ILE A 237 -22.80 -3.24 18.58
N PHE A 238 -23.63 -4.24 18.25
CA PHE A 238 -25.02 -4.30 18.67
C PHE A 238 -25.14 -4.37 20.19
N LEU A 239 -24.42 -5.28 20.87
CA LEU A 239 -24.47 -5.43 22.32
C LEU A 239 -24.02 -4.16 23.05
N SER A 240 -22.96 -3.51 22.59
CA SER A 240 -22.50 -2.24 23.18
C SER A 240 -23.52 -1.12 22.97
N ALA A 241 -24.06 -0.95 21.76
CA ALA A 241 -25.11 0.02 21.46
C ALA A 241 -26.40 -0.23 22.27
N LEU A 242 -26.80 -1.49 22.43
CA LEU A 242 -27.96 -1.90 23.22
C LEU A 242 -27.75 -1.60 24.71
N THR A 243 -26.57 -1.90 25.26
CA THR A 243 -26.22 -1.61 26.65
C THR A 243 -26.33 -0.12 26.94
N LEU A 244 -25.82 0.73 26.03
CA LEU A 244 -25.92 2.18 26.17
C LEU A 244 -27.38 2.66 26.11
N LEU A 245 -28.19 2.11 25.20
CA LEU A 245 -29.61 2.42 25.08
C LEU A 245 -30.39 2.07 26.37
N ILE A 246 -30.17 0.88 26.92
CA ILE A 246 -30.81 0.43 28.16
C ILE A 246 -30.39 1.33 29.33
N THR A 247 -29.08 1.59 29.46
CA THR A 247 -28.52 2.43 30.53
C THR A 247 -29.15 3.83 30.52
N ASN A 248 -29.25 4.45 29.34
CA ASN A 248 -29.86 5.77 29.19
C ASN A 248 -31.38 5.75 29.43
N SER A 249 -32.08 4.69 29.01
CA SER A 249 -33.53 4.55 29.23
C SER A 249 -33.85 4.39 30.72
N TYR A 250 -33.06 3.58 31.43
CA TYR A 250 -33.18 3.42 32.88
C TYR A 250 -32.90 4.73 33.62
N GLU A 251 -31.84 5.44 33.22
CA GLU A 251 -31.48 6.73 33.80
C GLU A 251 -32.58 7.80 33.63
N LEU A 252 -33.30 7.77 32.50
CA LEU A 252 -34.49 8.60 32.29
C LEU A 252 -35.64 8.19 33.21
N LEU A 253 -35.97 6.90 33.25
CA LEU A 253 -37.10 6.37 34.05
C LEU A 253 -36.93 6.67 35.54
N ARG A 254 -35.70 6.57 36.04
CA ARG A 254 -35.33 6.82 37.45
C ARG A 254 -35.78 8.21 37.93
N LYS A 255 -35.69 9.23 37.05
CA LYS A 255 -36.12 10.61 37.38
C LYS A 255 -37.61 10.73 37.65
N TYR A 256 -38.43 9.83 37.10
CA TYR A 256 -39.89 9.89 37.20
C TYR A 256 -40.48 8.87 38.20
N VAL A 257 -39.79 7.75 38.45
CA VAL A 257 -40.34 6.59 39.21
C VAL A 257 -39.93 6.58 40.70
N LEU A 258 -39.26 7.62 41.24
CA LEU A 258 -38.91 7.73 42.68
C LEU A 258 -38.06 6.56 43.23
N ASN A 259 -37.39 5.79 42.36
CA ASN A 259 -36.45 4.73 42.75
C ASN A 259 -35.01 5.26 42.67
N ASN A 260 -34.25 5.21 43.77
CA ASN A 260 -32.92 5.88 43.88
C ASN A 260 -31.73 4.94 43.66
N ASN A 261 -31.88 3.80 42.96
CA ASN A 261 -30.77 2.86 42.74
C ASN A 261 -29.78 3.36 41.67
N PHE A 262 -28.85 4.22 42.09
CA PHE A 262 -27.78 4.81 41.25
C PHE A 262 -26.78 3.78 40.70
N PHE A 263 -26.62 2.68 41.40
CA PHE A 263 -25.65 1.63 41.08
C PHE A 263 -25.85 1.02 39.69
N MET A 264 -27.10 0.83 39.25
CA MET A 264 -27.39 0.16 37.98
C MET A 264 -26.92 0.96 36.75
N VAL A 265 -27.05 2.29 36.75
CA VAL A 265 -26.57 3.14 35.64
C VAL A 265 -25.06 2.98 35.44
N ASN A 266 -24.32 3.00 36.54
CA ASN A 266 -22.87 2.90 36.52
C ASN A 266 -22.39 1.52 36.07
N VAL A 267 -23.07 0.44 36.49
CA VAL A 267 -22.81 -0.92 35.98
C VAL A 267 -23.06 -0.99 34.47
N GLY A 268 -24.13 -0.35 33.97
CA GLY A 268 -24.40 -0.23 32.54
C GLY A 268 -23.26 0.44 31.77
N PHE A 269 -22.71 1.55 32.28
CA PHE A 269 -21.54 2.21 31.69
C PHE A 269 -20.27 1.34 31.76
N LEU A 270 -20.05 0.60 32.85
CA LEU A 270 -18.91 -0.33 32.95
C LEU A 270 -18.98 -1.41 31.87
N ILE A 271 -20.14 -2.06 31.72
CA ILE A 271 -20.36 -3.09 30.70
C ILE A 271 -20.13 -2.52 29.30
N PHE A 272 -20.67 -1.31 29.04
CA PHE A 272 -20.46 -0.62 27.78
C PHE A 272 -18.97 -0.39 27.47
N LEU A 273 -18.19 0.14 28.43
CA LEU A 273 -16.76 0.42 28.25
C LEU A 273 -15.95 -0.86 28.01
N LEU A 274 -16.25 -1.94 28.74
CA LEU A 274 -15.61 -3.24 28.52
C LEU A 274 -15.89 -3.80 27.11
N LEU A 275 -17.14 -3.69 26.64
CA LEU A 275 -17.50 -4.10 25.28
C LEU A 275 -16.79 -3.25 24.21
N GLN A 276 -16.63 -1.94 24.44
CA GLN A 276 -15.87 -1.08 23.52
C GLN A 276 -14.38 -1.42 23.50
N SER A 277 -13.77 -1.66 24.67
CA SER A 277 -12.37 -2.08 24.76
C SER A 277 -12.12 -3.37 23.99
N TYR A 278 -13.04 -4.34 24.11
CA TYR A 278 -12.93 -5.62 23.42
C TYR A 278 -13.14 -5.50 21.90
N LEU A 279 -14.10 -4.66 21.47
CA LEU A 279 -14.34 -4.37 20.05
C LEU A 279 -13.08 -3.81 19.37
N ILE A 280 -12.42 -2.85 20.03
CA ILE A 280 -11.20 -2.24 19.54
C ILE A 280 -10.06 -3.27 19.46
N ALA A 281 -9.91 -4.10 20.50
CA ALA A 281 -8.91 -5.17 20.50
C ALA A 281 -9.10 -6.16 19.34
N ASN A 282 -10.32 -6.61 19.07
CA ASN A 282 -10.60 -7.51 17.94
C ASN A 282 -10.25 -6.85 16.59
N LYS A 283 -10.60 -5.58 16.40
CA LYS A 283 -10.26 -4.84 15.18
C LYS A 283 -8.75 -4.77 14.95
N TYR A 284 -7.96 -4.64 16.01
CA TYR A 284 -6.50 -4.67 15.92
C TYR A 284 -5.96 -6.04 15.54
N VAL A 285 -6.49 -7.11 16.15
CA VAL A 285 -6.12 -8.49 15.81
C VAL A 285 -6.42 -8.78 14.34
N ASP A 286 -7.59 -8.41 13.85
CA ASP A 286 -7.97 -8.61 12.44
C ASP A 286 -7.04 -7.83 11.49
N SER A 287 -6.71 -6.58 11.84
CA SER A 287 -5.78 -5.76 11.05
C SER A 287 -4.37 -6.35 11.03
N PHE A 288 -3.89 -6.87 12.16
CA PHE A 288 -2.58 -7.51 12.28
C PHE A 288 -2.51 -8.80 11.45
N ASN A 289 -3.50 -9.68 11.58
CA ASN A 289 -3.57 -10.92 10.80
C ASN A 289 -3.64 -10.65 9.29
N ASN A 290 -4.32 -9.58 8.87
CA ASN A 290 -4.35 -9.18 7.45
C ASN A 290 -2.98 -8.73 6.95
N ILE A 291 -2.22 -7.99 7.76
CA ILE A 291 -0.84 -7.60 7.43
C ILE A 291 0.07 -8.82 7.35
N GLU A 292 -0.04 -9.75 8.30
CA GLU A 292 0.74 -11.00 8.32
C GLU A 292 0.43 -11.87 7.09
N ASN A 293 -0.85 -12.08 6.77
CA ASN A 293 -1.27 -12.79 5.55
C ASN A 293 -0.76 -12.12 4.27
N LEU A 294 -0.78 -10.78 4.20
CA LEU A 294 -0.28 -10.06 3.04
C LEU A 294 1.24 -10.20 2.91
N SER A 295 1.96 -10.13 4.03
CA SER A 295 3.40 -10.36 4.11
C SER A 295 3.76 -11.79 3.66
N GLU A 296 3.03 -12.81 4.11
CA GLU A 296 3.22 -14.19 3.66
C GLU A 296 2.94 -14.36 2.16
N LYS A 297 1.87 -13.75 1.64
CA LYS A 297 1.58 -13.76 0.19
C LYS A 297 2.72 -13.15 -0.62
N LEU A 298 3.28 -12.04 -0.14
CA LEU A 298 4.37 -11.32 -0.82
C LEU A 298 5.67 -12.14 -0.78
N LYS A 299 6.00 -12.76 0.36
CA LYS A 299 7.12 -13.71 0.48
C LYS A 299 6.95 -14.91 -0.45
N ARG A 300 5.74 -15.46 -0.54
CA ARG A 300 5.44 -16.59 -1.44
C ARG A 300 5.62 -16.21 -2.91
N HIS A 301 5.20 -15.01 -3.30
CA HIS A 301 5.38 -14.51 -4.66
C HIS A 301 6.86 -14.35 -5.04
N ASN A 302 7.70 -13.87 -4.12
CA ASN A 302 9.16 -13.80 -4.34
C ASN A 302 9.78 -15.21 -4.46
N LYS A 303 9.42 -16.15 -3.58
CA LYS A 303 9.94 -17.52 -3.64
C LYS A 303 9.62 -18.22 -4.97
N LEU A 304 8.43 -18.01 -5.53
CA LEU A 304 8.05 -18.55 -6.84
C LEU A 304 8.91 -17.98 -7.98
N LYS A 305 9.36 -16.73 -7.87
CA LYS A 305 10.27 -16.11 -8.85
C LYS A 305 11.68 -16.74 -8.80
N ASP A 306 12.16 -17.11 -7.60
CA ASP A 306 13.45 -17.78 -7.45
C ASP A 306 13.42 -19.23 -7.96
N GLU A 307 12.36 -19.95 -7.61
CA GLU A 307 12.11 -21.31 -8.13
C GLU A 307 11.97 -21.29 -9.66
N PHE A 308 11.32 -20.27 -10.23
CA PHE A 308 11.21 -20.06 -11.67
C PHE A 308 12.57 -19.93 -12.35
N LEU A 309 13.46 -19.09 -11.84
CA LEU A 309 14.75 -18.81 -12.47
C LEU A 309 15.69 -20.01 -12.36
N LEU A 310 15.70 -20.69 -11.21
CA LEU A 310 16.43 -21.96 -11.03
C LEU A 310 15.92 -23.05 -11.98
N TYR A 311 14.60 -23.17 -12.14
CA TYR A 311 13.99 -24.13 -13.04
C TYR A 311 14.34 -23.85 -14.51
N ILE A 312 14.14 -22.60 -14.97
CA ILE A 312 14.48 -22.19 -16.34
C ILE A 312 15.92 -22.53 -16.67
N SER A 313 16.86 -22.17 -15.79
CA SER A 313 18.26 -22.39 -16.09
C SER A 313 18.58 -23.87 -16.25
N LYS A 314 18.02 -24.72 -15.38
CA LYS A 314 18.20 -26.17 -15.50
C LYS A 314 17.63 -26.69 -16.82
N GLU A 315 16.42 -26.26 -17.20
CA GLU A 315 15.77 -26.66 -18.46
C GLU A 315 16.51 -26.15 -19.69
N LEU A 316 17.13 -24.96 -19.64
CA LEU A 316 17.96 -24.45 -20.72
C LEU A 316 19.31 -25.20 -20.80
N LYS A 317 19.97 -25.48 -19.66
CA LYS A 317 21.29 -26.16 -19.64
C LYS A 317 21.26 -27.58 -20.17
N SER A 318 20.20 -28.34 -19.90
CA SER A 318 20.10 -29.76 -20.29
C SER A 318 20.25 -30.01 -21.82
N PRO A 319 19.45 -29.38 -22.70
CA PRO A 319 19.60 -29.53 -24.15
C PRO A 319 20.94 -28.98 -24.65
N MET A 320 21.52 -28.01 -23.97
CA MET A 320 22.80 -27.41 -24.36
C MET A 320 23.99 -28.30 -24.07
N ASN A 321 24.06 -28.86 -22.87
CA ASN A 321 25.09 -29.85 -22.52
C ASN A 321 25.00 -31.07 -23.44
N SER A 322 23.79 -31.42 -23.89
CA SER A 322 23.58 -32.45 -24.90
C SER A 322 24.17 -32.04 -26.25
N ILE A 323 23.94 -30.80 -26.72
CA ILE A 323 24.54 -30.30 -27.98
C ILE A 323 26.08 -30.29 -27.87
N ILE A 324 26.64 -29.77 -26.77
CA ILE A 324 28.09 -29.69 -26.51
C ILE A 324 28.72 -31.10 -26.55
N GLY A 325 28.20 -32.04 -25.76
CA GLY A 325 28.76 -33.39 -25.68
C GLY A 325 28.63 -34.16 -27.00
N LEU A 326 27.55 -33.96 -27.75
CA LEU A 326 27.39 -34.53 -29.08
C LEU A 326 28.37 -33.89 -30.09
N THR A 327 28.61 -32.58 -30.03
CA THR A 327 29.60 -31.94 -30.90
C THR A 327 31.02 -32.37 -30.56
N GLU A 328 31.37 -32.49 -29.28
CA GLU A 328 32.68 -33.01 -28.85
C GLU A 328 32.89 -34.45 -29.34
N SER A 329 31.83 -35.27 -29.29
CA SER A 329 31.86 -36.63 -29.84
C SER A 329 32.09 -36.65 -31.35
N ILE A 330 31.46 -35.74 -32.10
CA ILE A 330 31.67 -35.59 -33.55
C ILE A 330 33.09 -35.09 -33.85
N VAL A 331 33.58 -34.10 -33.11
CA VAL A 331 34.92 -33.51 -33.28
C VAL A 331 36.03 -34.51 -32.93
N SER A 332 35.82 -35.39 -31.94
CA SER A 332 36.82 -36.39 -31.55
C SER A 332 37.14 -37.44 -32.63
N ASP A 333 36.29 -37.56 -33.65
CA ASP A 333 36.43 -38.51 -34.77
C ASP A 333 36.92 -37.78 -36.04
N GLU A 334 37.97 -36.95 -35.91
CA GLU A 334 38.47 -35.97 -36.93
C GLU A 334 38.73 -36.57 -38.33
N ASN A 335 38.97 -37.88 -38.43
CA ASN A 335 39.31 -38.55 -39.69
C ASN A 335 38.11 -38.82 -40.62
N LYS A 336 36.88 -38.42 -40.24
CA LYS A 336 35.63 -38.70 -40.98
C LYS A 336 34.82 -37.46 -41.40
N LEU A 337 35.34 -36.25 -41.20
CA LEU A 337 34.61 -35.02 -41.55
C LEU A 337 35.37 -34.24 -42.61
N SER A 338 34.65 -33.70 -43.59
CA SER A 338 35.25 -32.72 -44.51
C SER A 338 35.63 -31.45 -43.76
N SER A 339 36.55 -30.67 -44.32
CA SER A 339 37.02 -29.40 -43.73
C SER A 339 35.87 -28.42 -43.44
N ASN A 340 34.82 -28.40 -44.28
CA ASN A 340 33.63 -27.58 -44.06
C ASN A 340 32.77 -28.11 -42.91
N GLN A 341 32.56 -29.44 -42.84
CA GLN A 341 31.78 -30.06 -41.76
C GLN A 341 32.46 -29.91 -40.38
N LEU A 342 33.80 -29.95 -40.34
CA LEU A 342 34.56 -29.70 -39.11
C LEU A 342 34.40 -28.24 -38.65
N LEU A 343 34.34 -27.29 -39.59
CA LEU A 343 34.15 -25.87 -39.30
C LEU A 343 32.74 -25.59 -38.76
N ASP A 344 31.70 -26.17 -39.38
CA ASP A 344 30.31 -26.08 -38.92
C ASP A 344 30.14 -26.71 -37.53
N THR A 345 30.78 -27.86 -37.28
CA THR A 345 30.71 -28.54 -35.97
C THR A 345 31.40 -27.72 -34.87
N LYS A 346 32.55 -27.09 -35.18
CA LYS A 346 33.23 -26.17 -34.26
C LYS A 346 32.39 -24.93 -33.97
N LEU A 347 31.69 -24.39 -34.98
CA LEU A 347 30.78 -23.26 -34.82
C LEU A 347 29.59 -23.60 -33.91
N ILE A 348 29.02 -24.81 -34.05
CA ILE A 348 27.97 -25.31 -33.15
C ILE A 348 28.48 -25.39 -31.71
N ASN A 349 29.64 -26.02 -31.49
CA ASN A 349 30.19 -26.19 -30.15
C ASN A 349 30.45 -24.83 -29.48
N TYR A 350 31.10 -23.91 -30.20
CA TYR A 350 31.34 -22.55 -29.72
C TYR A 350 30.05 -21.82 -29.34
N SER A 351 29.03 -21.88 -30.20
CA SER A 351 27.75 -21.22 -29.97
C SER A 351 26.98 -21.84 -28.78
N ALA A 352 27.06 -23.16 -28.60
CA ALA A 352 26.43 -23.86 -27.48
C ALA A 352 27.10 -23.53 -26.15
N VAL A 353 28.43 -23.47 -26.11
CA VAL A 353 29.20 -23.04 -24.91
C VAL A 353 28.88 -21.59 -24.55
N GLN A 354 28.83 -20.69 -25.53
CA GLN A 354 28.47 -19.28 -25.33
C GLN A 354 27.08 -19.12 -24.71
N LEU A 355 26.09 -19.83 -25.24
CA LEU A 355 24.72 -19.76 -24.71
C LEU A 355 24.69 -20.29 -23.26
N SER A 356 25.56 -21.26 -22.90
CA SER A 356 25.56 -21.90 -21.58
C SER A 356 26.05 -20.93 -20.52
N LYS A 357 27.14 -20.23 -20.87
CA LYS A 357 27.69 -19.14 -20.08
C LYS A 357 26.68 -18.01 -19.88
N LEU A 358 25.90 -17.68 -20.91
CA LEU A 358 24.87 -16.65 -20.82
C LEU A 358 23.75 -17.02 -19.83
N VAL A 359 23.31 -18.28 -19.86
CA VAL A 359 22.32 -18.79 -18.90
C VAL A 359 22.85 -18.75 -17.46
N ASP A 360 24.14 -19.04 -17.27
CA ASP A 360 24.81 -18.89 -15.97
C ASP A 360 24.88 -17.44 -15.49
N ASP A 361 25.23 -16.50 -16.36
CA ASP A 361 25.26 -15.07 -16.04
C ASP A 361 23.87 -14.54 -15.63
N ILE A 362 22.79 -15.01 -16.29
CA ILE A 362 21.40 -14.65 -15.93
C ILE A 362 21.03 -15.19 -14.53
N LEU A 363 21.42 -16.43 -14.22
CA LEU A 363 21.17 -17.01 -12.90
C LEU A 363 21.87 -16.25 -11.79
N ASP A 364 23.16 -15.96 -11.99
CA ASP A 364 23.94 -15.21 -11.01
C ASP A 364 23.34 -13.82 -10.82
N TYR A 365 22.89 -13.14 -11.88
CA TYR A 365 22.17 -11.87 -11.79
C TYR A 365 20.88 -11.94 -10.97
N SER A 366 20.07 -13.00 -11.16
CA SER A 366 18.86 -13.21 -10.36
C SER A 366 19.17 -13.31 -8.87
N LYS A 367 20.17 -14.12 -8.51
CA LYS A 367 20.56 -14.35 -7.12
C LYS A 367 21.12 -13.08 -6.47
N LEU A 368 21.74 -12.19 -7.26
CA LEU A 368 22.23 -10.89 -6.78
C LEU A 368 21.10 -9.94 -6.40
N ASN A 369 20.02 -9.87 -7.20
CA ASN A 369 18.93 -8.93 -6.97
C ASN A 369 18.06 -9.25 -5.74
N ASN A 370 18.08 -10.51 -5.29
CA ASN A 370 17.31 -10.95 -4.12
C ASN A 370 18.16 -11.08 -2.84
N THR A 371 19.40 -10.57 -2.83
CA THR A 371 20.34 -10.61 -1.69
C THR A 371 20.74 -12.02 -1.20
N ASP A 372 20.62 -13.03 -2.07
CA ASP A 372 20.86 -14.44 -1.70
C ASP A 372 22.31 -14.91 -1.91
N ILE A 373 23.19 -14.06 -2.47
CA ILE A 373 24.60 -14.43 -2.65
C ILE A 373 25.36 -14.21 -1.34
N VAL A 374 25.54 -15.31 -0.62
CA VAL A 374 26.52 -15.42 0.45
C VAL A 374 27.88 -15.70 -0.17
N LEU A 375 28.84 -14.79 0.00
CA LEU A 375 30.21 -14.99 -0.46
C LEU A 375 30.97 -15.85 0.55
N ASP A 376 31.65 -16.90 0.06
CA ASP A 376 32.52 -17.74 0.88
C ASP A 376 33.95 -17.19 0.83
N LYS A 377 34.21 -16.15 1.66
CA LYS A 377 35.47 -15.40 1.62
C LYS A 377 36.56 -16.10 2.43
N HIS A 378 37.69 -16.37 1.77
CA HIS A 378 38.90 -16.94 2.36
C HIS A 378 40.14 -16.11 1.95
N PRO A 379 41.30 -16.31 2.59
CA PRO A 379 42.56 -15.73 2.12
C PRO A 379 42.95 -16.32 0.76
N VAL A 380 43.06 -15.49 -0.28
CA VAL A 380 43.37 -15.93 -1.65
C VAL A 380 44.68 -15.31 -2.13
N ASN A 381 45.55 -16.15 -2.70
CA ASN A 381 46.77 -15.73 -3.39
C ASN A 381 46.46 -15.40 -4.85
N ILE A 382 46.43 -14.10 -5.19
CA ILE A 382 46.07 -13.64 -6.54
C ILE A 382 47.09 -14.11 -7.59
N LYS A 383 48.38 -14.17 -7.25
CA LYS A 383 49.42 -14.56 -8.21
C LYS A 383 49.20 -15.99 -8.70
N GLN A 384 48.99 -16.93 -7.79
CA GLN A 384 48.71 -18.33 -8.12
C GLN A 384 47.42 -18.48 -8.95
N LEU A 385 46.36 -17.77 -8.55
CA LEU A 385 45.10 -17.78 -9.29
C LEU A 385 45.29 -17.25 -10.73
N ALA A 386 46.00 -16.14 -10.88
CA ALA A 386 46.30 -15.54 -12.16
C ALA A 386 47.17 -16.44 -13.06
N ASP A 387 48.18 -17.10 -12.50
CA ASP A 387 49.03 -18.03 -13.24
C ASP A 387 48.23 -19.23 -13.77
N MET A 388 47.33 -19.79 -12.96
CA MET A 388 46.42 -20.85 -13.38
C MET A 388 45.50 -20.39 -14.52
N ILE A 389 44.90 -19.21 -14.40
CA ILE A 389 44.01 -18.63 -15.42
C ILE A 389 44.77 -18.39 -16.74
N PHE A 390 45.96 -17.81 -16.67
CA PHE A 390 46.79 -17.53 -17.85
C PHE A 390 47.30 -18.82 -18.52
N LEU A 391 47.58 -19.87 -17.75
CA LEU A 391 47.97 -21.17 -18.27
C LEU A 391 46.83 -21.79 -19.12
N ILE A 392 45.60 -21.73 -18.61
CA ILE A 392 44.40 -22.21 -19.33
C ILE A 392 44.14 -21.34 -20.58
N ALA A 393 44.22 -20.00 -20.43
CA ALA A 393 43.99 -19.07 -21.53
C ALA A 393 44.99 -19.23 -22.68
N LYS A 394 46.27 -19.52 -22.37
CA LYS A 394 47.29 -19.82 -23.40
C LYS A 394 46.92 -21.02 -24.27
N GLY A 395 46.28 -22.05 -23.70
CA GLY A 395 45.81 -23.22 -24.44
C GLY A 395 44.67 -22.91 -25.43
N SER A 396 43.95 -21.79 -25.24
CA SER A 396 42.82 -21.39 -26.08
C SER A 396 43.21 -20.39 -27.20
N LEU A 397 44.46 -19.96 -27.27
CA LEU A 397 44.97 -19.04 -28.30
C LEU A 397 45.38 -19.79 -29.57
N THR A 398 44.42 -20.39 -30.26
CA THR A 398 44.65 -20.91 -31.61
C THR A 398 44.39 -19.78 -32.63
N ASN A 399 45.39 -19.48 -33.47
CA ASN A 399 45.34 -18.50 -34.57
C ASN A 399 45.35 -16.98 -34.24
N LYS A 400 45.81 -16.54 -33.05
CA LYS A 400 46.06 -15.11 -32.77
C LYS A 400 47.49 -14.84 -32.28
N ASN A 401 48.14 -13.80 -32.81
CA ASN A 401 49.45 -13.31 -32.35
C ASN A 401 49.30 -12.45 -31.07
N LEU A 402 48.88 -13.07 -29.97
CA LEU A 402 48.68 -12.43 -28.68
C LEU A 402 49.69 -12.90 -27.65
N ILE A 403 50.29 -11.96 -26.93
CA ILE A 403 51.20 -12.22 -25.81
C ILE A 403 50.44 -11.97 -24.50
N LEU A 404 50.21 -13.03 -23.73
CA LEU A 404 49.64 -12.93 -22.38
C LEU A 404 50.79 -12.78 -21.35
N LYS A 405 50.87 -11.61 -20.68
CA LYS A 405 51.86 -11.32 -19.63
C LYS A 405 51.19 -11.20 -18.25
N ASN A 406 51.56 -12.07 -17.30
CA ASN A 406 51.20 -11.91 -15.89
C ASN A 406 52.32 -11.19 -15.15
N ASP A 407 52.12 -9.90 -14.85
CA ASP A 407 53.10 -9.00 -14.21
C ASP A 407 52.84 -8.80 -12.71
N ILE A 408 52.03 -9.67 -12.09
CA ILE A 408 51.77 -9.63 -10.64
C ILE A 408 53.04 -10.06 -9.88
N SER A 409 53.41 -9.28 -8.85
CA SER A 409 54.52 -9.58 -7.94
C SER A 409 54.26 -10.81 -7.08
N ASN A 410 55.30 -11.59 -6.79
CA ASN A 410 55.22 -12.75 -5.90
C ASN A 410 55.04 -12.36 -4.42
N ASP A 411 55.42 -11.14 -4.05
CA ASP A 411 55.34 -10.62 -2.67
C ASP A 411 54.00 -9.93 -2.37
N LEU A 412 52.99 -10.13 -3.23
CA LEU A 412 51.68 -9.51 -3.07
C LEU A 412 50.92 -10.14 -1.87
N PRO A 413 50.41 -9.35 -0.92
CA PRO A 413 49.63 -9.86 0.22
C PRO A 413 48.32 -10.55 -0.21
N LEU A 414 47.83 -11.45 0.64
CA LEU A 414 46.58 -12.19 0.42
C LEU A 414 45.39 -11.24 0.45
N VAL A 415 44.38 -11.54 -0.38
CA VAL A 415 43.08 -10.83 -0.35
C VAL A 415 42.01 -11.67 0.32
N TYR A 416 41.08 -11.02 1.01
CA TYR A 416 39.94 -11.67 1.62
C TYR A 416 38.79 -11.77 0.61
N ALA A 417 38.74 -12.87 -0.14
CA ALA A 417 37.84 -13.02 -1.27
C ALA A 417 37.31 -14.44 -1.45
N ASP A 418 36.18 -14.57 -2.16
CA ASP A 418 35.70 -15.86 -2.65
C ASP A 418 36.49 -16.23 -3.91
N ILE A 419 37.21 -17.35 -3.86
CA ILE A 419 38.12 -17.77 -4.93
C ILE A 419 37.40 -18.02 -6.26
N ASN A 420 36.19 -18.59 -6.22
CA ASN A 420 35.42 -18.91 -7.43
C ASN A 420 34.89 -17.63 -8.08
N ARG A 421 34.42 -16.67 -7.28
CA ARG A 421 33.93 -15.38 -7.77
C ARG A 421 35.04 -14.49 -8.26
N LEU A 422 36.20 -14.50 -7.59
CA LEU A 422 37.39 -13.79 -8.05
C LEU A 422 37.91 -14.37 -9.37
N GLN A 423 37.91 -15.69 -9.52
CA GLN A 423 38.24 -16.35 -10.78
C GLN A 423 37.29 -15.93 -11.91
N GLN A 424 35.98 -15.89 -11.65
CA GLN A 424 34.96 -15.42 -12.60
C GLN A 424 35.20 -13.98 -13.06
N ILE A 425 35.49 -13.06 -12.12
CA ILE A 425 35.83 -11.66 -12.43
C ILE A 425 37.03 -11.56 -13.36
N ILE A 426 38.14 -12.25 -13.03
CA ILE A 426 39.37 -12.19 -13.83
C ILE A 426 39.16 -12.81 -15.21
N ASN A 427 38.50 -13.96 -15.30
CA ASN A 427 38.18 -14.62 -16.56
C ASN A 427 37.33 -13.73 -17.48
N ASN A 428 36.30 -13.07 -16.94
CA ASN A 428 35.44 -12.19 -17.71
C ASN A 428 36.19 -11.00 -18.32
N LEU A 429 37.08 -10.37 -17.55
CA LEU A 429 37.90 -9.26 -18.04
C LEU A 429 38.95 -9.74 -19.05
N LEU A 430 39.56 -10.91 -18.81
CA LEU A 430 40.57 -11.49 -19.69
C LEU A 430 39.98 -11.94 -21.03
N GLU A 431 38.82 -12.59 -21.04
CA GLU A 431 38.12 -12.99 -22.25
C GLU A 431 37.74 -11.77 -23.10
N ASN A 432 37.28 -10.68 -22.47
CA ASN A 432 37.01 -9.43 -23.17
C ASN A 432 38.28 -8.87 -23.83
N ALA A 433 39.40 -8.86 -23.12
CA ALA A 433 40.69 -8.42 -23.66
C ALA A 433 41.14 -9.30 -24.86
N ILE A 434 41.03 -10.62 -24.75
CA ILE A 434 41.38 -11.57 -25.83
C ILE A 434 40.47 -11.39 -27.05
N LYS A 435 39.19 -11.11 -26.83
CA LYS A 435 38.21 -10.91 -27.90
C LYS A 435 38.51 -9.67 -28.73
N TYR A 436 38.75 -8.53 -28.07
CA TYR A 436 38.91 -7.21 -28.73
C TYR A 436 40.35 -6.86 -29.11
N THR A 437 41.29 -7.76 -28.87
CA THR A 437 42.68 -7.64 -29.33
C THR A 437 42.92 -8.68 -30.43
N SER A 438 43.24 -8.20 -31.64
CA SER A 438 43.59 -9.05 -32.78
C SER A 438 45.06 -9.49 -32.71
N GLU A 439 45.96 -8.52 -32.48
CA GLU A 439 47.39 -8.71 -32.28
C GLU A 439 47.87 -7.76 -31.18
N GLY A 440 48.83 -8.19 -30.36
CA GLY A 440 49.39 -7.35 -29.30
C GLY A 440 49.53 -8.04 -27.95
N ILE A 441 49.50 -7.26 -26.87
CA ILE A 441 49.83 -7.72 -25.52
C ILE A 441 48.63 -7.52 -24.59
N ILE A 442 48.33 -8.54 -23.79
CA ILE A 442 47.37 -8.44 -22.69
C ILE A 442 48.13 -8.66 -21.39
N THR A 443 48.09 -7.67 -20.50
CA THR A 443 48.86 -7.66 -19.25
C THR A 443 47.92 -7.68 -18.05
N LEU A 444 48.15 -8.60 -17.12
CA LEU A 444 47.52 -8.58 -15.80
C LEU A 444 48.53 -8.06 -14.76
N ASN A 445 48.14 -7.06 -13.99
CA ASN A 445 48.96 -6.44 -12.95
C ASN A 445 48.15 -6.29 -11.65
N ALA A 446 48.81 -6.25 -10.50
CA ALA A 446 48.19 -6.01 -9.21
C ALA A 446 49.11 -5.19 -8.28
N VAL A 447 48.53 -4.19 -7.60
CA VAL A 447 49.26 -3.26 -6.72
C VAL A 447 48.45 -3.02 -5.46
N VAL A 448 49.10 -2.97 -4.29
CA VAL A 448 48.46 -2.63 -3.03
C VAL A 448 48.23 -1.12 -2.93
N ILE A 449 47.00 -0.71 -2.62
CA ILE A 449 46.60 0.69 -2.40
C ILE A 449 45.75 0.75 -1.14
N ASN A 450 46.29 1.36 -0.08
CA ASN A 450 45.66 1.42 1.25
C ASN A 450 45.26 0.02 1.75
N ASN A 451 43.99 -0.19 2.14
CA ASN A 451 43.50 -1.49 2.61
C ASN A 451 43.00 -2.43 1.50
N PHE A 452 43.38 -2.17 0.25
CA PHE A 452 42.90 -2.90 -0.92
C PHE A 452 44.05 -3.31 -1.84
N VAL A 453 43.89 -4.42 -2.54
CA VAL A 453 44.69 -4.78 -3.70
C VAL A 453 43.94 -4.35 -4.95
N LYS A 454 44.54 -3.46 -5.75
CA LYS A 454 44.05 -3.05 -7.06
C LYS A 454 44.62 -3.96 -8.14
N ILE A 455 43.76 -4.74 -8.78
CA ILE A 455 44.08 -5.64 -9.89
C ILE A 455 43.67 -4.97 -11.20
N SER A 456 44.49 -5.06 -12.25
CA SER A 456 44.20 -4.48 -13.55
C SER A 456 44.50 -5.41 -14.72
N VAL A 457 43.57 -5.50 -15.67
CA VAL A 457 43.71 -6.17 -16.96
C VAL A 457 43.84 -5.08 -18.04
N GLU A 458 44.94 -5.08 -18.77
CA GLU A 458 45.26 -4.09 -19.80
C GLU A 458 45.46 -4.79 -21.15
N ASP A 459 44.77 -4.30 -22.18
CA ASP A 459 44.86 -4.78 -23.56
C ASP A 459 45.36 -3.68 -24.50
N THR A 460 46.01 -4.06 -25.59
CA THR A 460 46.44 -3.14 -26.68
C THR A 460 45.48 -3.17 -27.88
N GLY A 461 44.20 -3.47 -27.65
CA GLY A 461 43.19 -3.66 -28.70
C GLY A 461 42.59 -2.35 -29.24
N ILE A 462 41.39 -2.46 -29.82
CA ILE A 462 40.70 -1.34 -30.50
C ILE A 462 40.33 -0.16 -29.59
N GLY A 463 40.32 -0.37 -28.27
CA GLY A 463 39.88 0.63 -27.30
C GLY A 463 38.37 0.93 -27.34
N ILE A 464 37.89 1.67 -26.34
CA ILE A 464 36.49 1.98 -26.10
C ILE A 464 36.31 3.50 -26.20
N PRO A 465 35.35 4.00 -27.00
CA PRO A 465 35.05 5.43 -27.07
C PRO A 465 34.60 6.01 -25.73
N ILE A 466 35.05 7.23 -25.39
CA ILE A 466 34.76 7.93 -24.11
C ILE A 466 33.25 7.94 -23.79
N TRP A 467 32.39 8.13 -24.79
CA TRP A 467 30.94 8.21 -24.59
C TRP A 467 30.31 6.87 -24.18
N LYS A 468 30.98 5.74 -24.44
CA LYS A 468 30.51 4.39 -24.09
C LYS A 468 31.06 3.91 -22.74
N VAL A 469 32.09 4.58 -22.20
CA VAL A 469 32.74 4.23 -20.92
C VAL A 469 31.80 4.40 -19.73
N ASN A 470 31.04 5.50 -19.68
CA ASN A 470 30.14 5.79 -18.56
C ASN A 470 28.95 4.81 -18.47
N SER A 471 28.56 4.24 -19.61
CA SER A 471 27.42 3.32 -19.70
C SER A 471 27.86 1.86 -19.64
N LEU A 472 29.15 1.55 -19.54
CA LEU A 472 29.71 0.21 -19.75
C LEU A 472 29.35 -0.81 -18.66
N PHE A 473 28.98 -0.33 -17.48
CA PHE A 473 28.59 -1.13 -16.32
C PHE A 473 27.10 -1.04 -15.99
N ASP A 474 26.34 -0.25 -16.75
CA ASP A 474 24.89 -0.24 -16.66
C ASP A 474 24.36 -1.56 -17.22
N ALA A 475 23.34 -2.12 -16.58
CA ALA A 475 22.67 -3.29 -17.13
C ALA A 475 22.05 -2.90 -18.49
N TYR A 476 22.38 -3.64 -19.55
CA TYR A 476 21.74 -3.57 -20.90
C TYR A 476 22.13 -2.43 -21.84
N THR A 477 23.31 -1.82 -21.72
CA THR A 477 23.78 -0.81 -22.68
C THR A 477 24.37 -1.42 -23.96
N ILE A 478 23.49 -1.99 -24.79
CA ILE A 478 23.79 -2.26 -26.22
C ILE A 478 22.61 -1.76 -27.05
N LYS A 479 22.53 -0.43 -27.23
CA LYS A 479 21.70 0.17 -28.28
C LYS A 479 22.55 0.31 -29.54
N ASN A 480 22.06 -0.32 -30.61
CA ASN A 480 22.36 -0.10 -32.04
C ASN A 480 23.83 -0.21 -32.47
N SER A 481 24.20 -1.36 -33.05
CA SER A 481 25.09 -1.45 -34.21
C SER A 481 25.11 -2.87 -34.78
N GLN A 482 25.16 -2.98 -36.11
CA GLN A 482 25.09 -4.20 -36.93
C GLN A 482 26.28 -5.17 -36.79
N ASP A 483 26.98 -5.19 -35.65
CA ASP A 483 28.07 -6.14 -35.43
C ASP A 483 27.59 -7.36 -34.65
N VAL A 484 27.46 -8.47 -35.37
CA VAL A 484 27.29 -9.81 -34.82
C VAL A 484 28.58 -10.22 -34.09
N SER A 485 28.75 -9.80 -32.82
CA SER A 485 29.62 -10.48 -31.85
C SER A 485 29.41 -10.04 -30.39
N SER A 486 28.48 -10.71 -29.70
CA SER A 486 28.65 -11.41 -28.41
C SER A 486 29.42 -10.78 -27.24
N THR A 487 28.94 -9.71 -26.61
CA THR A 487 29.23 -9.47 -25.18
C THR A 487 27.95 -8.94 -24.57
N THR A 488 27.34 -9.71 -23.67
CA THR A 488 26.10 -9.32 -22.99
C THR A 488 26.40 -8.13 -22.08
N GLY A 489 25.53 -7.10 -22.07
CA GLY A 489 25.63 -5.99 -21.12
C GLY A 489 25.51 -6.43 -19.65
N LEU A 490 25.23 -7.72 -19.43
CA LEU A 490 25.12 -8.41 -18.16
C LEU A 490 26.47 -8.78 -17.54
N THR A 491 27.45 -9.25 -18.31
CA THR A 491 28.70 -9.82 -17.75
C THR A 491 29.53 -8.77 -17.01
N LEU A 492 29.64 -7.55 -17.54
CA LEU A 492 30.38 -6.45 -16.89
C LEU A 492 29.59 -5.87 -15.70
N HIS A 493 28.27 -5.83 -15.79
CA HIS A 493 27.41 -5.45 -14.67
C HIS A 493 27.52 -6.43 -13.50
N LEU A 494 27.48 -7.74 -13.78
CA LEU A 494 27.69 -8.82 -12.82
C LEU A 494 29.09 -8.70 -12.17
N THR A 495 30.11 -8.46 -13.00
CA THR A 495 31.49 -8.26 -12.55
C THR A 495 31.58 -7.10 -11.54
N LYS A 496 30.98 -5.96 -11.85
CA LYS A 496 30.89 -4.82 -10.92
C LYS A 496 30.19 -5.19 -9.61
N LYS A 497 29.05 -5.89 -9.68
CA LYS A 497 28.29 -6.26 -8.49
C LYS A 497 29.02 -7.27 -7.60
N LEU A 498 29.69 -8.26 -8.18
CA LEU A 498 30.52 -9.21 -7.43
C LEU A 498 31.65 -8.48 -6.71
N ILE A 499 32.31 -7.52 -7.36
CA ILE A 499 33.36 -6.70 -6.75
C ILE A 499 32.80 -5.84 -5.60
N GLU A 500 31.62 -5.23 -5.77
CA GLU A 500 30.93 -4.47 -4.72
C GLU A 500 30.57 -5.36 -3.50
N LEU A 501 30.09 -6.60 -3.70
CA LEU A 501 29.82 -7.55 -2.61
C LEU A 501 31.10 -7.97 -1.87
N HIS A 502 32.23 -7.99 -2.57
CA HIS A 502 33.53 -8.19 -1.94
C HIS A 502 33.99 -6.95 -1.13
N GLY A 503 33.35 -5.79 -1.32
CA GLY A 503 33.70 -4.52 -0.69
C GLY A 503 34.61 -3.63 -1.54
N GLY A 504 34.82 -3.98 -2.81
CA GLY A 504 35.68 -3.26 -3.75
C GLY A 504 34.93 -2.38 -4.75
N SER A 505 35.68 -1.78 -5.68
CA SER A 505 35.15 -0.99 -6.81
C SER A 505 35.88 -1.33 -8.11
N ILE A 506 35.25 -1.06 -9.27
CA ILE A 506 35.83 -1.26 -10.61
C ILE A 506 35.78 0.04 -11.42
N ASN A 507 36.85 0.30 -12.17
CA ASN A 507 37.03 1.45 -13.06
C ASN A 507 37.61 1.00 -14.40
N VAL A 508 37.35 1.78 -15.45
CA VAL A 508 37.93 1.54 -16.79
C VAL A 508 38.56 2.82 -17.33
N SER A 509 39.72 2.70 -17.96
CA SER A 509 40.37 3.76 -18.74
C SER A 509 40.68 3.21 -20.11
N SER A 510 40.22 3.85 -21.18
CA SER A 510 40.39 3.35 -22.55
C SER A 510 40.52 4.48 -23.55
N HIS A 511 41.29 4.23 -24.63
CA HIS A 511 41.49 5.18 -25.72
C HIS A 511 41.37 4.42 -27.06
N VAL A 512 40.55 4.95 -27.98
CA VAL A 512 40.33 4.34 -29.30
C VAL A 512 41.68 4.18 -30.03
N GLY A 513 41.98 2.96 -30.46
CA GLY A 513 43.21 2.58 -31.15
C GLY A 513 44.45 2.37 -30.27
N LYS A 514 44.36 2.55 -28.94
CA LYS A 514 45.47 2.30 -27.99
C LYS A 514 45.16 1.20 -26.96
N GLY A 515 43.95 0.65 -26.96
CA GLY A 515 43.51 -0.40 -26.06
C GLY A 515 42.79 0.09 -24.79
N SER A 516 42.46 -0.84 -23.90
CA SER A 516 41.68 -0.59 -22.69
C SER A 516 42.35 -1.14 -21.44
N LYS A 517 42.12 -0.49 -20.31
CA LYS A 517 42.57 -0.94 -18.99
C LYS A 517 41.39 -0.97 -18.02
N PHE A 518 41.05 -2.17 -17.58
CA PHE A 518 40.07 -2.41 -16.53
C PHE A 518 40.81 -2.59 -15.21
N SER A 519 40.38 -1.90 -14.15
CA SER A 519 41.00 -1.98 -12.82
C SER A 519 39.95 -2.16 -11.74
N PHE A 520 40.12 -3.12 -10.84
CA PHE A 520 39.22 -3.34 -9.71
C PHE A 520 39.97 -3.55 -8.40
N THR A 521 39.30 -3.32 -7.27
CA THR A 521 39.87 -3.48 -5.93
C THR A 521 39.30 -4.66 -5.18
N MET A 522 40.11 -5.31 -4.34
CA MET A 522 39.72 -6.38 -3.41
C MET A 522 40.30 -6.09 -2.02
N PRO A 523 39.56 -6.34 -0.92
CA PRO A 523 40.06 -6.05 0.42
C PRO A 523 41.25 -6.96 0.77
N LEU A 524 42.24 -6.41 1.47
CA LEU A 524 43.33 -7.19 2.03
C LEU A 524 42.83 -8.13 3.12
N TYR A 525 43.52 -9.27 3.27
CA TYR A 525 43.32 -10.14 4.42
C TYR A 525 44.16 -9.64 5.59
N GLU A 526 43.51 -9.17 6.66
CA GLU A 526 44.16 -8.84 7.93
C GLU A 526 44.15 -10.10 8.83
N GLU A 527 45.32 -10.61 9.20
CA GLU A 527 45.44 -11.61 10.27
C GLU A 527 45.07 -10.94 11.60
N ASN A 528 43.88 -11.23 12.14
CA ASN A 528 43.51 -10.79 13.48
C ASN A 528 44.42 -11.48 14.52
N THR A 529 45.51 -10.82 14.91
CA THR A 529 45.96 -10.82 16.30
C THR A 529 44.97 -10.01 17.13
N GLU A 530 44.61 -10.53 18.32
CA GLU A 530 43.80 -9.89 19.38
C GLU A 530 42.30 -10.24 19.43
N VAL A 531 42.01 -11.45 19.91
CA VAL A 531 40.92 -11.63 20.88
C VAL A 531 41.56 -11.70 22.26
N MET A 532 41.64 -10.55 22.96
CA MET A 532 41.59 -10.39 24.43
C MET A 532 42.21 -9.04 24.85
N ASN A 533 41.37 -8.04 25.12
CA ASN A 533 41.22 -7.40 26.45
C ASN A 533 40.67 -5.96 26.38
N ARG A 534 39.46 -5.82 26.93
CA ARG A 534 38.93 -4.76 27.81
C ARG A 534 39.24 -3.29 27.52
N ASP A 535 38.13 -2.57 27.30
CA ASP A 535 37.69 -1.35 27.98
C ASP A 535 38.78 -0.39 28.50
N ASN A 536 38.85 0.80 27.91
CA ASN A 536 38.45 2.04 28.60
C ASN A 536 38.67 3.29 27.74
N HIS A 537 37.60 4.10 27.71
CA HIS A 537 37.56 5.56 27.75
C HIS A 537 38.30 6.42 26.72
N PHE A 538 37.53 7.40 26.25
CA PHE A 538 37.81 8.85 26.12
C PHE A 538 37.28 9.32 24.76
N GLU A 539 36.51 10.38 24.61
CA GLU A 539 35.69 11.21 25.49
C GLU A 539 35.01 12.19 24.53
N PHE A 540 33.76 12.51 24.79
CA PHE A 540 33.00 13.54 24.11
C PHE A 540 33.31 14.90 24.78
N GLU A 541 33.82 15.87 24.03
CA GLU A 541 33.73 17.32 24.29
C GLU A 541 33.89 17.98 22.90
N ASN A 542 33.03 18.84 22.36
CA ASN A 542 32.27 19.95 22.94
C ASN A 542 31.11 20.30 22.01
N ILE A 543 29.85 20.26 22.49
CA ILE A 543 28.86 21.36 22.35
C ILE A 543 27.91 21.27 23.57
N ILE A 544 28.45 21.65 24.72
CA ILE A 544 27.74 22.30 25.83
C ILE A 544 27.68 23.77 25.36
N GLU A 545 26.57 24.50 25.27
CA GLU A 545 25.38 24.62 26.11
C GLU A 545 24.81 26.01 25.67
N ASN A 546 23.55 26.42 25.73
CA ASN A 546 22.61 26.28 26.81
C ASN A 546 21.23 26.82 26.35
N TYR A 547 20.19 26.07 26.75
CA TYR A 547 18.98 26.55 27.43
C TYR A 547 17.92 27.29 26.58
N SER A 548 16.61 27.09 26.75
CA SER A 548 15.86 26.30 27.74
C SER A 548 14.35 26.48 27.51
N VAL A 549 13.58 25.42 27.81
CA VAL A 549 12.28 25.41 28.54
C VAL A 549 11.08 26.11 27.84
N ALA A 550 10.11 25.38 27.26
CA ALA A 550 9.05 24.51 27.82
C ALA A 550 7.80 25.22 28.38
N LYS A 551 6.63 24.60 28.05
CA LYS A 551 5.29 24.68 28.69
C LYS A 551 4.45 25.93 28.41
N SER A 552 3.37 25.84 27.62
CA SER A 552 2.02 25.29 27.90
C SER A 552 1.14 26.19 28.78
N SER A 553 0.02 26.69 28.22
CA SER A 553 -1.38 26.48 28.68
C SER A 553 -2.33 27.67 28.34
N MET A 554 -3.43 27.35 27.65
CA MET A 554 -4.70 28.11 27.56
C MET A 554 -5.44 28.14 28.94
N PRO A 555 -6.65 28.72 29.18
CA PRO A 555 -7.73 29.19 28.26
C PRO A 555 -8.54 30.45 28.71
N VAL A 556 -9.56 30.84 27.93
CA VAL A 556 -11.00 30.98 28.32
C VAL A 556 -11.73 32.02 27.44
N ASN A 557 -12.91 31.63 26.94
CA ASN A 557 -13.91 32.41 26.21
C ASN A 557 -15.03 32.87 27.18
N PRO A 558 -15.85 33.87 26.81
CA PRO A 558 -17.27 33.54 26.71
C PRO A 558 -18.01 34.20 25.51
N GLN A 559 -18.90 33.39 24.89
CA GLN A 559 -20.27 33.71 24.41
C GLN A 559 -20.47 34.97 23.52
N GLU A 560 -21.20 35.04 22.41
CA GLU A 560 -22.24 34.24 21.77
C GLU A 560 -22.65 34.97 20.48
N LYS A 561 -23.48 34.33 19.63
CA LYS A 561 -24.03 34.82 18.35
C LYS A 561 -24.44 36.31 18.33
N GLN A 562 -23.46 37.16 18.04
CA GLN A 562 -23.60 38.42 17.34
C GLN A 562 -23.10 38.19 15.90
N LYS A 563 -23.22 39.13 14.96
CA LYS A 563 -22.20 39.16 13.90
C LYS A 563 -20.90 39.35 14.70
N ASN A 564 -20.18 38.25 14.95
CA ASN A 564 -19.01 38.16 15.84
C ASN A 564 -17.81 38.89 15.24
N TYR A 565 -18.06 39.98 14.54
CA TYR A 565 -17.06 40.88 14.03
C TYR A 565 -16.84 41.94 15.09
N ARG A 566 -15.65 41.93 15.67
CA ARG A 566 -15.27 42.88 16.71
C ARG A 566 -14.78 44.15 16.05
N ILE A 567 -15.49 45.24 16.34
CA ILE A 567 -15.16 46.56 15.82
C ILE A 567 -14.65 47.42 16.98
N LEU A 568 -13.43 47.95 16.84
CA LEU A 568 -12.88 48.93 17.77
C LEU A 568 -13.24 50.33 17.28
N ILE A 569 -13.93 51.12 18.10
CA ILE A 569 -14.26 52.52 17.81
C ILE A 569 -13.36 53.42 18.65
N VAL A 570 -12.61 54.31 18.01
CA VAL A 570 -11.72 55.27 18.67
C VAL A 570 -12.26 56.68 18.41
N ASP A 571 -12.99 57.24 19.38
CA ASP A 571 -13.59 58.57 19.28
C ASP A 571 -13.72 59.21 20.68
N ASN A 572 -13.32 60.48 20.80
CA ASN A 572 -13.39 61.26 22.03
C ASN A 572 -14.71 62.02 22.20
N GLU A 573 -15.49 62.19 21.13
CA GLU A 573 -16.75 62.92 21.14
C GLU A 573 -17.91 61.98 21.50
N LEU A 574 -18.37 62.04 22.74
CA LEU A 574 -19.43 61.15 23.27
C LEU A 574 -20.71 61.12 22.41
N PRO A 575 -21.29 62.26 21.97
CA PRO A 575 -22.48 62.24 21.11
C PRO A 575 -22.23 61.52 19.77
N SER A 576 -21.11 61.82 19.09
CA SER A 576 -20.75 61.23 17.79
C SER A 576 -20.50 59.73 17.91
N ARG A 577 -19.72 59.33 18.93
CA ARG A 577 -19.45 57.93 19.26
C ARG A 577 -20.72 57.15 19.55
N LYS A 578 -21.67 57.73 20.30
CA LYS A 578 -22.93 57.07 20.63
C LYS A 578 -23.81 56.83 19.40
N VAL A 579 -23.79 57.72 18.42
CA VAL A 579 -24.52 57.54 17.15
C VAL A 579 -23.95 56.36 16.36
N VAL A 580 -22.62 56.31 16.19
CA VAL A 580 -21.93 55.19 15.50
C VAL A 580 -22.15 53.87 16.25
N GLU A 581 -22.02 53.87 17.58
CA GLU A 581 -22.32 52.71 18.42
C GLU A 581 -23.74 52.21 18.23
N ASN A 582 -24.74 53.09 18.31
CA ASN A 582 -26.15 52.71 18.18
C ASN A 582 -26.46 52.15 16.78
N HIS A 583 -25.88 52.71 15.72
CA HIS A 583 -26.07 52.20 14.36
C HIS A 583 -25.48 50.80 14.18
N LEU A 584 -24.32 50.51 14.76
CA LEU A 584 -23.64 49.22 14.64
C LEU A 584 -24.19 48.16 15.60
N LEU A 585 -24.54 48.53 16.84
CA LEU A 585 -25.19 47.63 17.80
C LEU A 585 -26.54 47.14 17.27
N ALA A 586 -27.31 48.02 16.62
CA ALA A 586 -28.59 47.66 16.03
C ALA A 586 -28.49 46.65 14.88
N ASP A 587 -27.33 46.53 14.21
CA ASP A 587 -27.07 45.55 13.14
C ASP A 587 -26.28 44.31 13.63
N GLY A 588 -26.07 44.22 14.94
CA GLY A 588 -25.57 43.04 15.65
C GLY A 588 -24.06 42.89 15.72
N TYR A 589 -23.28 43.96 15.57
CA TYR A 589 -21.81 43.94 15.72
C TYR A 589 -21.37 44.01 17.19
N SER A 590 -20.24 43.40 17.53
CA SER A 590 -19.60 43.53 18.84
C SER A 590 -18.66 44.74 18.84
N LEU A 591 -18.84 45.68 19.77
CA LEU A 591 -18.12 46.95 19.77
C LEU A 591 -17.26 47.12 21.03
N THR A 592 -16.05 47.60 20.83
CA THR A 592 -15.20 48.14 21.90
C THR A 592 -14.95 49.61 21.60
N SER A 593 -15.25 50.50 22.53
CA SER A 593 -15.09 51.94 22.34
C SER A 593 -14.04 52.50 23.28
N VAL A 594 -13.08 53.26 22.74
CA VAL A 594 -12.05 53.96 23.51
C VAL A 594 -12.00 55.43 23.11
N SER A 595 -11.45 56.26 24.00
CA SER A 595 -11.36 57.71 23.79
C SER A 595 -9.95 58.20 23.48
N SER A 596 -8.92 57.36 23.62
CA SER A 596 -7.51 57.71 23.40
C SER A 596 -6.81 56.69 22.49
N GLY A 597 -5.85 57.17 21.70
CA GLY A 597 -5.04 56.34 20.82
C GLY A 597 -4.11 55.37 21.57
N LYS A 598 -3.63 55.74 22.77
CA LYS A 598 -2.85 54.85 23.63
C LYS A 598 -3.66 53.61 24.06
N GLU A 599 -4.89 53.82 24.51
CA GLU A 599 -5.81 52.72 24.87
C GLU A 599 -6.12 51.84 23.65
N ALA A 600 -6.29 52.44 22.47
CA ALA A 600 -6.51 51.70 21.23
C ALA A 600 -5.32 50.77 20.87
N MET A 601 -4.08 51.25 21.03
CA MET A 601 -2.88 50.45 20.74
C MET A 601 -2.67 49.28 21.72
N GLU A 602 -3.04 49.45 22.99
CA GLU A 602 -3.02 48.37 23.97
C GLU A 602 -4.00 47.26 23.58
N ILE A 603 -5.22 47.62 23.18
CA ILE A 603 -6.23 46.65 22.74
C ILE A 603 -5.80 45.95 21.45
N ILE A 604 -5.28 46.68 20.46
CA ILE A 604 -4.82 46.11 19.18
C ILE A 604 -3.61 45.17 19.37
N SER A 605 -2.78 45.42 20.38
CA SER A 605 -1.62 44.55 20.68
C SER A 605 -2.00 43.30 21.48
N ASN A 606 -3.06 43.36 22.28
CA ASN A 606 -3.51 42.27 23.14
C ASN A 606 -4.62 41.39 22.52
N GLU A 607 -5.36 41.90 21.54
CA GLU A 607 -6.44 41.17 20.86
C GLU A 607 -6.15 40.91 19.37
N ASP A 608 -5.81 39.67 19.02
CA ASP A 608 -5.62 39.23 17.62
C ASP A 608 -6.92 39.04 16.82
N ALA A 609 -8.09 39.26 17.44
CA ALA A 609 -9.40 38.94 16.89
C ALA A 609 -10.24 40.16 16.48
N LEU A 610 -9.62 41.33 16.27
CA LEU A 610 -10.32 42.53 15.77
C LEU A 610 -10.57 42.43 14.26
N ASP A 611 -11.77 42.81 13.82
CA ASP A 611 -12.21 42.70 12.42
C ASP A 611 -12.28 44.02 11.68
N LEU A 612 -12.39 45.13 12.40
CA LEU A 612 -12.36 46.49 11.86
C LEU A 612 -11.99 47.47 12.97
N VAL A 613 -11.24 48.53 12.64
CA VAL A 613 -11.10 49.71 13.49
C VAL A 613 -11.82 50.88 12.84
N ILE A 614 -12.68 51.57 13.58
CA ILE A 614 -13.28 52.85 13.19
C ILE A 614 -12.57 53.94 13.97
N LEU A 615 -11.87 54.82 13.27
CA LEU A 615 -10.93 55.76 13.88
C LEU A 615 -11.31 57.20 13.58
N ASN A 616 -11.62 57.98 14.63
CA ASN A 616 -11.79 59.42 14.50
C ASN A 616 -10.45 60.10 14.21
N LEU A 617 -10.48 61.11 13.34
CA LEU A 617 -9.28 61.85 12.96
C LEU A 617 -8.67 62.65 14.12
N PHE A 618 -9.50 63.24 14.98
CA PHE A 618 -9.04 64.07 16.09
C PHE A 618 -9.29 63.35 17.42
N ILE A 619 -8.25 62.77 18.01
CA ILE A 619 -8.30 62.13 19.32
C ILE A 619 -7.41 62.91 20.31
N PRO A 620 -7.62 62.81 21.64
CA PRO A 620 -7.09 63.76 22.61
C PRO A 620 -5.56 63.74 22.75
N ASP A 621 -4.94 62.62 22.40
CA ASP A 621 -3.53 62.31 22.68
C ASP A 621 -2.65 62.22 21.42
N MET A 622 -3.23 62.11 20.23
CA MET A 622 -2.52 62.07 18.93
C MET A 622 -3.48 62.34 17.77
N ILE A 623 -2.96 62.45 16.55
CA ILE A 623 -3.81 62.58 15.34
C ILE A 623 -4.11 61.17 14.80
N GLY A 624 -5.32 60.93 14.30
CA GLY A 624 -5.77 59.62 13.80
C GLY A 624 -4.88 59.03 12.68
N TYR A 625 -4.26 59.86 11.85
CA TYR A 625 -3.29 59.39 10.84
C TYR A 625 -2.05 58.75 11.47
N GLU A 626 -1.56 59.30 12.59
CA GLU A 626 -0.38 58.78 13.30
C GLU A 626 -0.70 57.42 13.91
N LEU A 627 -1.90 57.26 14.50
CA LEU A 627 -2.37 55.98 15.01
C LEU A 627 -2.54 54.94 13.90
N CYS A 628 -3.11 55.33 12.77
CA CYS A 628 -3.27 54.44 11.61
C CYS A 628 -1.91 53.92 11.11
N SER A 629 -0.94 54.81 10.95
CA SER A 629 0.42 54.45 10.54
C SER A 629 1.09 53.49 11.54
N ASN A 630 0.93 53.74 12.84
CA ASN A 630 1.46 52.87 13.90
C ASN A 630 0.84 51.46 13.88
N ILE A 631 -0.45 51.33 13.55
CA ILE A 631 -1.11 50.03 13.40
C ILE A 631 -0.55 49.28 12.17
N ARG A 632 -0.29 50.00 11.07
CA ARG A 632 0.21 49.42 9.82
C ARG A 632 1.63 48.87 9.89
N ASN A 633 2.44 49.37 10.81
CA ASN A 633 3.75 48.78 11.11
C ASN A 633 3.66 47.34 11.66
N LYS A 634 2.50 46.92 12.18
CA LYS A 634 2.30 45.60 12.79
C LYS A 634 1.25 44.72 12.09
N LYS A 635 0.27 45.31 11.40
CA LYS A 635 -0.86 44.60 10.79
C LYS A 635 -1.09 45.09 9.36
N SER A 636 -1.23 44.16 8.42
CA SER A 636 -1.50 44.51 7.02
C SER A 636 -2.90 45.10 6.81
N LEU A 637 -3.14 45.70 5.64
CA LEU A 637 -4.45 46.24 5.23
C LEU A 637 -5.57 45.18 5.27
N TYR A 638 -5.23 43.91 5.05
CA TYR A 638 -6.20 42.81 4.98
C TYR A 638 -6.37 42.11 6.34
N ASP A 639 -5.34 42.14 7.20
CA ASP A 639 -5.42 41.58 8.55
C ASP A 639 -6.30 42.41 9.47
N LEU A 640 -6.18 43.75 9.39
CA LEU A 640 -6.97 44.68 10.19
C LEU A 640 -7.37 45.92 9.39
N PRO A 641 -8.56 45.90 8.76
CA PRO A 641 -9.11 47.06 8.07
C PRO A 641 -9.33 48.25 9.03
N ILE A 642 -9.09 49.47 8.55
CA ILE A 642 -9.32 50.72 9.28
C ILE A 642 -10.26 51.63 8.47
N LEU A 643 -11.37 52.05 9.06
CA LEU A 643 -12.32 53.04 8.54
C LEU A 643 -12.14 54.36 9.28
N MET A 644 -11.72 55.42 8.58
CA MET A 644 -11.45 56.71 9.21
C MET A 644 -12.70 57.62 9.24
N LEU A 645 -12.99 58.26 10.37
CA LEU A 645 -14.07 59.25 10.50
C LEU A 645 -13.47 60.67 10.50
N THR A 646 -13.96 61.54 9.62
CA THR A 646 -13.46 62.92 9.48
C THR A 646 -14.59 63.94 9.37
N SER A 647 -14.38 65.17 9.84
CA SER A 647 -15.29 66.31 9.63
C SER A 647 -14.88 67.19 8.44
N SER A 648 -13.73 66.90 7.80
CA SER A 648 -13.18 67.67 6.69
C SER A 648 -13.58 67.07 5.35
N THR A 649 -14.09 67.90 4.45
CA THR A 649 -14.36 67.55 3.03
C THR A 649 -13.19 67.93 2.12
N LYS A 650 -12.09 68.47 2.66
CA LYS A 650 -10.93 68.89 1.88
C LYS A 650 -10.15 67.67 1.38
N THR A 651 -9.78 67.71 0.10
CA THR A 651 -9.07 66.64 -0.61
C THR A 651 -7.77 66.23 0.08
N ASP A 652 -7.03 67.18 0.66
CA ASP A 652 -5.75 66.91 1.35
C ASP A 652 -5.90 66.02 2.58
N SER A 653 -6.96 66.21 3.38
CA SER A 653 -7.25 65.37 4.54
C SER A 653 -7.69 63.96 4.12
N LEU A 654 -8.35 63.82 2.97
CA LEU A 654 -8.74 62.51 2.45
C LEU A 654 -7.53 61.74 1.93
N LEU A 655 -6.63 62.42 1.22
CA LEU A 655 -5.39 61.84 0.72
C LEU A 655 -4.51 61.30 1.86
N LEU A 656 -4.32 62.10 2.92
CA LEU A 656 -3.56 61.71 4.11
C LEU A 656 -4.17 60.49 4.82
N SER A 657 -5.50 60.31 4.77
CA SER A 657 -6.17 59.11 5.33
C SER A 657 -5.69 57.83 4.68
N PHE A 658 -5.67 57.80 3.34
CA PHE A 658 -5.24 56.62 2.60
C PHE A 658 -3.73 56.41 2.65
N GLU A 659 -2.93 57.49 2.58
CA GLU A 659 -1.47 57.41 2.69
C GLU A 659 -1.00 56.86 4.05
N SER A 660 -1.73 57.18 5.12
CA SER A 660 -1.48 56.59 6.45
C SER A 660 -1.91 55.11 6.57
N GLY A 661 -2.54 54.56 5.53
CA GLY A 661 -2.93 53.15 5.42
C GLY A 661 -4.37 52.85 5.87
N ALA A 662 -5.26 53.83 5.91
CA ALA A 662 -6.69 53.55 6.10
C ALA A 662 -7.26 52.82 4.88
N ASN A 663 -8.22 51.91 5.10
CA ASN A 663 -8.86 51.16 4.02
C ASN A 663 -10.00 51.94 3.38
N ASP A 664 -10.66 52.81 4.15
CA ASP A 664 -11.74 53.67 3.69
C ASP A 664 -11.94 54.84 4.67
N TYR A 665 -12.78 55.81 4.32
CA TYR A 665 -13.14 56.92 5.20
C TYR A 665 -14.65 57.23 5.16
N LEU A 666 -15.13 58.02 6.12
CA LEU A 666 -16.51 58.48 6.21
C LEU A 666 -16.58 59.88 6.82
N ILE A 667 -17.43 60.74 6.24
CA ILE A 667 -17.59 62.14 6.68
C ILE A 667 -18.65 62.23 7.79
N LYS A 668 -18.39 63.01 8.84
CA LYS A 668 -19.34 63.33 9.92
C LYS A 668 -20.28 64.49 9.50
N PRO A 669 -21.60 64.45 9.79
CA PRO A 669 -22.32 63.42 10.55
C PRO A 669 -22.52 62.13 9.74
N VAL A 670 -22.35 60.99 10.42
CA VAL A 670 -22.33 59.67 9.79
C VAL A 670 -23.74 59.21 9.42
N ASP A 671 -23.98 58.93 8.13
CA ASP A 671 -25.21 58.27 7.68
C ASP A 671 -25.20 56.77 7.99
N LYS A 672 -26.34 56.24 8.45
CA LYS A 672 -26.48 54.83 8.85
C LYS A 672 -26.23 53.87 7.69
N VAL A 673 -26.77 54.16 6.51
CA VAL A 673 -26.67 53.28 5.34
C VAL A 673 -25.23 53.27 4.83
N GLU A 674 -24.60 54.44 4.78
CA GLU A 674 -23.21 54.58 4.34
C GLU A 674 -22.25 53.83 5.28
N LEU A 675 -22.35 54.06 6.59
CA LEU A 675 -21.54 53.38 7.61
C LEU A 675 -21.65 51.85 7.50
N LEU A 676 -22.87 51.32 7.51
CA LEU A 676 -23.09 49.88 7.49
C LEU A 676 -22.60 49.23 6.19
N SER A 677 -22.73 49.93 5.06
CA SER A 677 -22.26 49.43 3.76
C SER A 677 -20.74 49.32 3.72
N ARG A 678 -20.04 50.32 4.26
CA ARG A 678 -18.56 50.39 4.32
C ARG A 678 -18.02 49.31 5.26
N VAL A 679 -18.56 49.25 6.48
CA VAL A 679 -18.21 48.25 7.50
C VAL A 679 -18.39 46.82 6.98
N LYS A 680 -19.55 46.52 6.37
CA LYS A 680 -19.85 45.19 5.83
C LYS A 680 -18.90 44.81 4.69
N THR A 681 -18.50 45.76 3.86
CA THR A 681 -17.58 45.50 2.73
C THR A 681 -16.17 45.22 3.23
N LEU A 682 -15.65 46.03 4.15
CA LEU A 682 -14.30 45.86 4.70
C LEU A 682 -14.12 44.52 5.44
N ILE A 683 -15.11 44.15 6.25
CA ILE A 683 -15.10 42.86 6.97
C ILE A 683 -15.15 41.68 5.97
N LYS A 684 -16.03 41.74 4.97
CA LYS A 684 -16.11 40.69 3.93
C LYS A 684 -14.79 40.52 3.18
N LEU A 685 -14.13 41.63 2.82
CA LEU A 685 -12.85 41.59 2.12
C LEU A 685 -11.77 40.90 2.95
N LYS A 686 -11.66 41.22 4.26
CA LYS A 686 -10.76 40.51 5.19
C LYS A 686 -11.01 39.00 5.19
N HIS A 687 -12.27 38.59 5.29
CA HIS A 687 -12.61 37.16 5.32
C HIS A 687 -12.30 36.44 4.01
N TYR A 688 -12.60 37.05 2.85
CA TYR A 688 -12.30 36.43 1.56
C TYR A 688 -10.81 36.26 1.31
N VAL A 689 -9.98 37.23 1.71
CA VAL A 689 -8.52 37.10 1.60
C VAL A 689 -8.00 35.96 2.49
N LYS A 690 -8.53 35.84 3.72
CA LYS A 690 -8.16 34.74 4.63
C LYS A 690 -8.57 33.37 4.10
N GLU A 691 -9.81 33.23 3.62
CA GLU A 691 -10.32 32.00 3.03
C GLU A 691 -9.53 31.61 1.77
N SER A 692 -9.18 32.60 0.93
CA SER A 692 -8.34 32.38 -0.26
C SER A 692 -6.94 31.87 0.10
N LEU A 693 -6.32 32.40 1.16
CA LEU A 693 -5.02 31.93 1.65
C LEU A 693 -5.08 30.51 2.24
N GLU A 694 -6.13 30.20 3.02
CA GLU A 694 -6.35 28.84 3.56
C GLU A 694 -6.57 27.82 2.44
N LEU A 695 -7.38 28.17 1.44
CA LEU A 695 -7.62 27.34 0.27
C LEU A 695 -6.33 27.15 -0.56
N HIS A 696 -5.54 28.22 -0.75
CA HIS A 696 -4.27 28.15 -1.46
C HIS A 696 -3.27 27.21 -0.76
N ASN A 697 -3.22 27.23 0.57
CA ASN A 697 -2.38 26.32 1.36
C ASN A 697 -2.85 24.86 1.25
N GLN A 698 -4.16 24.61 1.26
CA GLN A 698 -4.72 23.27 1.05
C GLN A 698 -4.44 22.73 -0.36
N ILE A 699 -4.58 23.58 -1.38
CA ILE A 699 -4.22 23.25 -2.76
C ILE A 699 -2.73 22.92 -2.81
N SER A 700 -1.86 23.76 -2.27
CA SER A 700 -0.41 23.53 -2.27
C SER A 700 0.00 22.22 -1.59
N TYR A 701 -0.59 21.90 -0.44
CA TYR A 701 -0.38 20.62 0.24
C TYR A 701 -0.85 19.42 -0.60
N THR A 702 -2.02 19.53 -1.22
CA THR A 702 -2.58 18.48 -2.06
C THR A 702 -1.75 18.29 -3.34
N THR A 703 -1.32 19.37 -3.98
CA THR A 703 -0.46 19.35 -5.17
C THR A 703 0.88 18.70 -4.87
N LYS A 704 1.49 18.99 -3.70
CA LYS A 704 2.72 18.32 -3.26
C LYS A 704 2.52 16.81 -3.08
N LYS A 705 1.44 16.41 -2.40
CA LYS A 705 1.12 14.99 -2.20
C LYS A 705 0.85 14.26 -3.52
N VAL A 706 0.17 14.90 -4.47
CA VAL A 706 -0.04 14.34 -5.81
C VAL A 706 1.29 14.20 -6.56
N ALA A 707 2.19 15.18 -6.45
CA ALA A 707 3.52 15.09 -7.06
C ALA A 707 4.33 13.91 -6.49
N ASP A 708 4.35 13.73 -5.16
CA ASP A 708 5.03 12.61 -4.49
C ASP A 708 4.46 11.26 -4.94
N LEU A 709 3.12 11.12 -4.97
CA LEU A 709 2.43 9.92 -5.49
C LEU A 709 2.74 9.65 -6.97
N THR A 710 2.88 10.72 -7.78
CA THR A 710 3.20 10.58 -9.19
C THR A 710 4.64 10.10 -9.38
N ASP A 711 5.57 10.56 -8.54
CA ASP A 711 6.96 10.08 -8.53
C ASP A 711 7.04 8.60 -8.15
N ASP A 712 6.30 8.16 -7.14
CA ASP A 712 6.22 6.74 -6.75
C ASP A 712 5.64 5.86 -7.87
N ILE A 713 4.57 6.32 -8.53
CA ILE A 713 3.99 5.61 -9.69
C ILE A 713 5.00 5.53 -10.85
N ASN A 714 5.74 6.62 -11.10
CA ASN A 714 6.75 6.64 -12.14
C ASN A 714 7.91 5.67 -11.85
N LYS A 715 8.37 5.58 -10.59
CA LYS A 715 9.38 4.60 -10.16
C LYS A 715 8.92 3.16 -10.38
N VAL A 716 7.69 2.83 -10.01
CA VAL A 716 7.12 1.48 -10.24
C VAL A 716 7.01 1.18 -11.73
N ARG A 717 6.54 2.14 -12.54
CA ARG A 717 6.47 2.00 -14.00
C ARG A 717 7.85 1.83 -14.64
N GLU A 718 8.85 2.55 -14.14
CA GLU A 718 10.22 2.44 -14.62
C GLU A 718 10.81 1.06 -14.30
N LEU A 719 10.56 0.51 -13.10
CA LEU A 719 10.94 -0.86 -12.74
C LEU A 719 10.27 -1.91 -13.63
N ASP A 720 8.98 -1.78 -13.92
CA ASP A 720 8.27 -2.70 -14.83
C ASP A 720 8.78 -2.59 -16.27
N LYS A 721 9.10 -1.38 -16.74
CA LYS A 721 9.72 -1.16 -18.05
C LYS A 721 11.11 -1.79 -18.13
N LEU A 722 11.96 -1.59 -17.13
CA LEU A 722 13.30 -2.20 -17.04
C LEU A 722 13.22 -3.73 -17.00
N LYS A 723 12.25 -4.29 -16.26
CA LYS A 723 11.98 -5.73 -16.24
C LYS A 723 11.58 -6.27 -17.62
N THR A 724 10.82 -5.49 -18.39
CA THR A 724 10.36 -5.90 -19.73
C THR A 724 11.48 -5.83 -20.75
N GLU A 725 12.27 -4.76 -20.71
CA GLU A 725 13.47 -4.59 -21.54
C GLU A 725 14.50 -5.69 -21.23
N PHE A 726 14.68 -6.05 -19.95
CA PHE A 726 15.48 -7.20 -19.49
C PHE A 726 15.08 -8.50 -20.20
N PHE A 727 13.79 -8.89 -20.17
CA PHE A 727 13.35 -10.15 -20.77
C PHE A 727 13.40 -10.12 -22.30
N SER A 728 13.10 -8.98 -22.93
CA SER A 728 13.22 -8.83 -24.38
C SER A 728 14.66 -8.97 -24.86
N ASN A 729 15.61 -8.37 -24.13
CA ASN A 729 17.03 -8.45 -24.45
C ASN A 729 17.56 -9.87 -24.25
N ILE A 730 17.23 -10.54 -23.14
CA ILE A 730 17.59 -11.95 -22.91
C ILE A 730 17.07 -12.84 -24.04
N SER A 731 15.83 -12.64 -24.46
CA SER A 731 15.24 -13.37 -25.59
C SER A 731 16.09 -13.22 -26.86
N HIS A 732 16.47 -12.00 -27.20
CA HIS A 732 17.27 -11.74 -28.38
C HIS A 732 18.66 -12.39 -28.25
N GLU A 733 19.31 -12.23 -27.10
CA GLU A 733 20.64 -12.80 -26.84
C GLU A 733 20.64 -14.34 -26.80
N LEU A 734 19.54 -14.99 -26.40
CA LEU A 734 19.39 -16.44 -26.47
C LEU A 734 19.04 -16.92 -27.89
N LYS A 735 18.26 -16.16 -28.67
CA LYS A 735 17.88 -16.54 -30.04
C LYS A 735 19.06 -16.51 -31.02
N THR A 736 19.98 -15.55 -30.88
CA THR A 736 21.09 -15.40 -31.84
C THR A 736 22.01 -16.62 -31.90
N PRO A 737 22.60 -17.12 -30.80
CA PRO A 737 23.47 -18.30 -30.85
C PRO A 737 22.68 -19.56 -31.18
N LEU A 738 21.42 -19.63 -30.73
CA LEU A 738 20.56 -20.78 -31.00
C LEU A 738 20.22 -20.93 -32.48
N ASN A 739 19.90 -19.84 -33.17
CA ASN A 739 19.64 -19.86 -34.61
C ASN A 739 20.90 -20.27 -35.39
N VAL A 740 22.08 -19.82 -34.95
CA VAL A 740 23.36 -20.23 -35.57
C VAL A 740 23.58 -21.74 -35.42
N ILE A 741 23.35 -22.29 -34.23
CA ILE A 741 23.42 -23.74 -34.01
C ILE A 741 22.40 -24.45 -34.92
N TRP A 742 21.16 -23.99 -34.92
CA TRP A 742 20.08 -24.64 -35.65
C TRP A 742 20.34 -24.67 -37.15
N THR A 743 20.72 -23.54 -37.76
CA THR A 743 21.07 -23.46 -39.19
C THR A 743 22.29 -24.32 -39.51
N SER A 744 23.31 -24.35 -38.65
CA SER A 744 24.49 -25.20 -38.86
C SER A 744 24.14 -26.69 -38.80
N VAL A 745 23.24 -27.08 -37.90
CA VAL A 745 22.73 -28.46 -37.82
C VAL A 745 21.89 -28.80 -39.05
N GLN A 746 21.06 -27.87 -39.56
CA GLN A 746 20.31 -28.06 -40.80
C GLN A 746 21.23 -28.26 -42.01
N LEU A 747 22.29 -27.46 -42.12
CA LEU A 747 23.31 -27.63 -43.16
C LEU A 747 23.99 -28.99 -43.04
N LEU A 748 24.41 -29.38 -41.84
CA LEU A 748 25.04 -30.68 -41.61
C LEU A 748 24.11 -31.87 -41.95
N LYS A 749 22.79 -31.71 -41.78
CA LYS A 749 21.78 -32.71 -42.19
C LYS A 749 21.57 -32.81 -43.70
N SER A 750 21.87 -31.75 -44.45
CA SER A 750 21.68 -31.72 -45.91
C SER A 750 22.77 -32.47 -46.68
N PHE A 751 23.88 -32.83 -46.03
CA PHE A 751 24.94 -33.62 -46.63
C PHE A 751 24.60 -35.11 -46.65
N ASP A 752 24.98 -35.77 -47.75
CA ASP A 752 24.80 -37.21 -47.93
C ASP A 752 25.96 -37.98 -47.27
N TYR A 753 25.64 -38.95 -46.40
CA TYR A 753 26.62 -39.71 -45.63
C TYR A 753 26.90 -41.12 -46.20
N GLU A 754 26.46 -41.39 -47.44
CA GLU A 754 26.45 -42.74 -48.07
C GLU A 754 27.83 -43.43 -48.22
N GLY A 755 28.96 -42.76 -47.94
CA GLY A 755 30.30 -43.34 -47.99
C GLY A 755 30.83 -43.91 -46.66
N TYR A 756 30.20 -43.64 -45.52
CA TYR A 756 30.70 -44.03 -44.20
C TYR A 756 30.06 -45.33 -43.70
N GLN A 757 30.55 -46.47 -44.18
CA GLN A 757 30.03 -47.82 -43.88
C GLN A 757 30.01 -48.22 -42.38
N ASN A 758 30.46 -47.36 -41.44
CA ASN A 758 30.41 -47.59 -39.99
C ASN A 758 29.91 -46.39 -39.15
N SER A 759 29.38 -45.30 -39.74
CA SER A 759 29.00 -44.07 -38.99
C SER A 759 27.51 -43.97 -38.66
N VAL A 760 26.93 -44.99 -38.02
CA VAL A 760 25.54 -44.95 -37.51
C VAL A 760 25.31 -43.81 -36.50
N SER A 761 26.36 -43.12 -36.05
CA SER A 761 26.34 -42.09 -35.01
C SER A 761 26.05 -40.65 -35.51
N ILE A 762 26.61 -40.19 -36.63
CA ILE A 762 26.56 -38.75 -37.00
C ILE A 762 25.16 -38.27 -37.39
N PRO A 763 24.41 -38.93 -38.31
CA PRO A 763 23.04 -38.49 -38.64
C PRO A 763 22.11 -38.53 -37.42
N ARG A 764 22.33 -39.51 -36.53
CA ARG A 764 21.63 -39.61 -35.24
C ARG A 764 21.96 -38.44 -34.32
N TYR A 765 23.23 -38.05 -34.19
CA TYR A 765 23.64 -36.90 -33.39
C TYR A 765 23.07 -35.59 -33.94
N LEU A 766 23.08 -35.40 -35.26
CA LEU A 766 22.48 -34.22 -35.90
C LEU A 766 20.96 -34.15 -35.71
N ASN A 767 20.26 -35.30 -35.73
CA ASN A 767 18.84 -35.36 -35.36
C ASN A 767 18.60 -34.92 -33.92
N ILE A 768 19.38 -35.44 -32.97
CA ILE A 768 19.26 -35.08 -31.54
C ILE A 768 19.61 -33.61 -31.31
N MET A 769 20.65 -33.07 -31.97
CA MET A 769 20.99 -31.65 -31.88
C MET A 769 19.87 -30.77 -32.43
N ASN A 770 19.30 -31.11 -33.60
CA ASN A 770 18.21 -30.35 -34.20
C ASN A 770 16.98 -30.33 -33.27
N GLN A 771 16.65 -31.47 -32.68
CA GLN A 771 15.56 -31.59 -31.71
C GLN A 771 15.82 -30.72 -30.48
N ASN A 772 17.03 -30.75 -29.91
CA ASN A 772 17.40 -29.90 -28.78
C ASN A 772 17.36 -28.39 -29.11
N CYS A 773 17.68 -28.01 -30.35
CA CYS A 773 17.53 -26.62 -30.81
C CYS A 773 16.06 -26.19 -30.84
N LEU A 774 15.20 -27.01 -31.44
CA LEU A 774 13.76 -26.74 -31.49
C LEU A 774 13.14 -26.66 -30.09
N ARG A 775 13.58 -27.52 -29.15
CA ARG A 775 13.20 -27.46 -27.73
C ARG A 775 13.61 -26.15 -27.06
N LEU A 776 14.85 -25.71 -27.28
CA LEU A 776 15.34 -24.43 -26.79
C LEU A 776 14.52 -23.25 -27.35
N ILE A 777 14.21 -23.27 -28.65
CA ILE A 777 13.39 -22.23 -29.31
C ILE A 777 12.01 -22.18 -28.64
N ARG A 778 11.38 -23.34 -28.45
CA ARG A 778 10.08 -23.47 -27.80
C ARG A 778 10.11 -22.91 -26.37
N LEU A 779 11.10 -23.31 -25.57
CA LEU A 779 11.26 -22.85 -24.18
C LEU A 779 11.42 -21.34 -24.11
N ILE A 780 12.32 -20.77 -24.93
CA ILE A 780 12.56 -19.33 -24.97
C ILE A 780 11.29 -18.57 -25.33
N ASN A 781 10.58 -19.00 -26.38
CA ASN A 781 9.31 -18.40 -26.77
C ASN A 781 8.29 -18.46 -25.63
N ASN A 782 8.10 -19.62 -24.99
CA ASN A 782 7.15 -19.75 -23.88
C ASN A 782 7.49 -18.85 -22.68
N ILE A 783 8.78 -18.66 -22.35
CA ILE A 783 9.23 -17.75 -21.29
C ILE A 783 8.90 -16.29 -21.65
N ILE A 784 9.11 -15.91 -22.91
CA ILE A 784 8.80 -14.55 -23.39
C ILE A 784 7.32 -14.26 -23.24
N ASP A 785 6.46 -15.18 -23.65
CA ASP A 785 5.02 -14.92 -23.59
C ASP A 785 4.53 -14.86 -22.15
N ILE A 786 4.99 -15.74 -21.26
CA ILE A 786 4.66 -15.66 -19.83
C ILE A 786 5.09 -14.32 -19.24
N THR A 787 6.31 -13.87 -19.53
CA THR A 787 6.83 -12.62 -18.97
C THR A 787 6.09 -11.39 -19.51
N LYS A 788 5.70 -11.40 -20.78
CA LYS A 788 4.85 -10.35 -21.37
C LYS A 788 3.43 -10.36 -20.80
N ILE A 789 2.86 -11.53 -20.53
CA ILE A 789 1.54 -11.67 -19.89
C ILE A 789 1.59 -11.14 -18.47
N ASP A 790 2.60 -11.51 -17.68
CA ASP A 790 2.76 -11.02 -16.29
C ASP A 790 2.94 -9.52 -16.18
N GLY A 791 3.64 -8.91 -17.15
CA GLY A 791 3.80 -7.47 -17.22
C GLY A 791 2.58 -6.75 -17.82
N ASN A 792 1.52 -7.48 -18.18
CA ASN A 792 0.33 -6.96 -18.85
C ASN A 792 0.66 -6.23 -20.17
N TYR A 793 1.75 -6.63 -20.84
CA TYR A 793 2.27 -6.07 -22.09
C TYR A 793 1.90 -6.88 -23.33
N LEU A 794 1.44 -8.12 -23.16
CA LEU A 794 0.97 -8.94 -24.27
C LEU A 794 -0.41 -8.45 -24.70
N GLN A 795 -0.48 -7.81 -25.85
CA GLN A 795 -1.74 -7.44 -26.50
C GLN A 795 -2.12 -8.52 -27.51
N VAL A 796 -3.41 -8.85 -27.54
CA VAL A 796 -4.00 -9.83 -28.46
C VAL A 796 -4.53 -9.06 -29.66
N GLU A 797 -4.09 -9.43 -30.86
CA GLU A 797 -4.52 -8.76 -32.10
C GLU A 797 -5.81 -9.40 -32.60
N MET A 798 -6.94 -8.91 -32.09
CA MET A 798 -8.27 -9.42 -32.42
C MET A 798 -8.66 -9.06 -33.85
N SER A 799 -9.06 -10.05 -34.63
CA SER A 799 -9.62 -9.86 -35.98
C SER A 799 -10.79 -10.80 -36.21
N ASN A 800 -11.80 -10.34 -36.97
CA ASN A 800 -13.00 -11.12 -37.28
C ASN A 800 -12.61 -12.17 -38.33
N ASN A 801 -12.47 -13.44 -37.92
CA ASN A 801 -12.17 -14.56 -38.81
C ASN A 801 -13.08 -15.74 -38.50
N ASP A 802 -13.06 -16.77 -39.35
CA ASP A 802 -13.74 -18.03 -39.07
C ASP A 802 -12.91 -18.91 -38.12
N ILE A 803 -13.44 -19.11 -36.91
CA ILE A 803 -12.78 -19.92 -35.88
C ILE A 803 -12.82 -21.42 -36.21
N ILE A 804 -13.87 -21.88 -36.91
CA ILE A 804 -14.02 -23.31 -37.26
C ILE A 804 -12.95 -23.70 -38.26
N PHE A 805 -12.88 -22.98 -39.39
CA PHE A 805 -11.84 -23.16 -40.40
C PHE A 805 -10.43 -23.10 -39.81
N THR A 806 -10.19 -22.15 -38.89
CA THR A 806 -8.87 -22.02 -38.25
C THR A 806 -8.49 -23.28 -37.45
N ILE A 807 -9.39 -23.80 -36.60
CA ILE A 807 -9.12 -24.98 -35.77
C ILE A 807 -9.01 -26.25 -36.65
N GLU A 808 -9.85 -26.36 -37.68
CA GLU A 808 -9.80 -27.45 -38.64
C GLU A 808 -8.43 -27.50 -39.34
N GLU A 809 -7.99 -26.39 -39.92
CA GLU A 809 -6.68 -26.25 -40.59
C GLU A 809 -5.52 -26.67 -39.67
N ILE A 810 -5.54 -26.23 -38.40
CA ILE A 810 -4.50 -26.60 -37.43
C ILE A 810 -4.55 -28.10 -37.16
N SER A 811 -5.74 -28.67 -36.95
CA SER A 811 -5.91 -30.08 -36.64
C SER A 811 -5.45 -30.98 -37.79
N LEU A 812 -5.85 -30.64 -39.03
CA LEU A 812 -5.45 -31.34 -40.25
C LEU A 812 -3.94 -31.28 -40.49
N SER A 813 -3.28 -30.17 -40.14
CA SER A 813 -1.83 -30.04 -40.27
C SER A 813 -1.02 -31.04 -39.43
N VAL A 814 -1.64 -31.58 -38.36
CA VAL A 814 -1.00 -32.51 -37.41
C VAL A 814 -1.31 -33.98 -37.74
N VAL A 815 -2.31 -34.27 -38.58
CA VAL A 815 -2.77 -35.64 -38.90
C VAL A 815 -1.62 -36.55 -39.35
N ASN A 816 -0.86 -36.12 -40.36
CA ASN A 816 0.26 -36.92 -40.90
C ASN A 816 1.30 -37.27 -39.82
N TYR A 817 1.54 -36.34 -38.88
CA TYR A 817 2.46 -36.57 -37.78
C TYR A 817 1.89 -37.59 -36.78
N ALA A 818 0.61 -37.47 -36.41
CA ALA A 818 -0.07 -38.40 -35.53
C ALA A 818 -0.13 -39.83 -36.12
N GLU A 819 -0.45 -39.94 -37.41
CA GLU A 819 -0.50 -41.22 -38.14
C GLU A 819 0.88 -41.89 -38.19
N SER A 820 1.96 -41.11 -38.37
CA SER A 820 3.33 -41.65 -38.35
C SER A 820 3.72 -42.30 -37.01
N LEU A 821 3.06 -41.90 -35.92
CA LEU A 821 3.20 -42.47 -34.58
C LEU A 821 2.20 -43.60 -34.30
N GLY A 822 1.29 -43.90 -35.24
CA GLY A 822 0.25 -44.91 -35.11
C GLY A 822 -0.95 -44.44 -34.27
N LEU A 823 -1.24 -43.13 -34.27
CA LEU A 823 -2.40 -42.55 -33.60
C LEU A 823 -3.44 -42.13 -34.64
N ASN A 824 -4.71 -42.14 -34.25
CA ASN A 824 -5.80 -41.62 -35.07
C ASN A 824 -6.24 -40.25 -34.54
N LEU A 825 -6.21 -39.22 -35.39
CA LEU A 825 -6.66 -37.87 -35.05
C LEU A 825 -7.93 -37.54 -35.83
N ILE A 826 -9.00 -37.19 -35.12
CA ILE A 826 -10.33 -36.91 -35.67
C ILE A 826 -10.70 -35.46 -35.32
N PHE A 827 -11.07 -34.68 -36.32
CA PHE A 827 -11.70 -33.38 -36.14
C PHE A 827 -13.20 -33.51 -36.46
N ASP A 828 -14.05 -32.98 -35.60
CA ASP A 828 -15.51 -32.98 -35.77
C ASP A 828 -16.11 -31.67 -35.22
N THR A 829 -17.17 -31.17 -35.87
CA THR A 829 -17.79 -29.89 -35.54
C THR A 829 -19.30 -29.93 -35.75
N GLU A 830 -20.07 -29.27 -34.88
CA GLU A 830 -21.53 -29.12 -35.03
C GLU A 830 -21.94 -27.90 -35.88
N ILE A 831 -20.96 -27.06 -36.25
CA ILE A 831 -21.16 -25.82 -37.00
C ILE A 831 -20.18 -25.80 -38.18
N GLU A 832 -20.64 -25.38 -39.36
CA GLU A 832 -19.78 -25.27 -40.55
C GLU A 832 -18.84 -24.06 -40.49
N GLU A 833 -19.35 -22.87 -40.15
CA GLU A 833 -18.55 -21.63 -40.08
C GLU A 833 -19.02 -20.75 -38.91
N LYS A 834 -18.08 -20.08 -38.22
CA LYS A 834 -18.41 -19.09 -37.19
C LYS A 834 -17.43 -17.92 -37.20
N TYR A 835 -17.90 -16.76 -37.65
CA TYR A 835 -17.11 -15.52 -37.64
C TYR A 835 -17.12 -14.87 -36.26
N MET A 836 -15.95 -14.74 -35.66
CA MET A 836 -15.76 -14.02 -34.40
C MET A 836 -14.38 -13.38 -34.31
N ALA A 837 -14.23 -12.43 -33.40
CA ALA A 837 -13.00 -11.70 -33.13
C ALA A 837 -12.05 -12.54 -32.26
N PHE A 838 -10.92 -12.94 -32.83
CA PHE A 838 -9.84 -13.63 -32.11
C PHE A 838 -8.47 -13.34 -32.75
N ASP A 839 -7.39 -13.68 -32.05
CA ASP A 839 -6.03 -13.66 -32.60
C ASP A 839 -5.66 -15.05 -33.12
N GLN A 840 -5.51 -15.16 -34.43
CA GLN A 840 -5.27 -16.44 -35.12
C GLN A 840 -3.97 -17.12 -34.66
N ASP A 841 -2.89 -16.37 -34.46
CA ASP A 841 -1.60 -16.92 -34.02
C ASP A 841 -1.70 -17.48 -32.59
N LYS A 842 -2.49 -16.84 -31.71
CA LYS A 842 -2.66 -17.29 -30.32
C LYS A 842 -3.57 -18.51 -30.24
N ILE A 843 -4.63 -18.56 -31.04
CA ILE A 843 -5.48 -19.76 -31.16
C ILE A 843 -4.65 -20.93 -31.69
N GLU A 844 -3.87 -20.74 -32.76
CA GLU A 844 -2.97 -21.77 -33.28
C GLU A 844 -2.07 -22.35 -32.19
N ARG A 845 -1.47 -21.47 -31.38
CA ARG A 845 -0.60 -21.90 -30.29
C ARG A 845 -1.31 -22.65 -29.18
N ILE A 846 -2.54 -22.25 -28.85
CA ILE A 846 -3.39 -22.95 -27.88
C ILE A 846 -3.65 -24.38 -28.36
N ILE A 847 -4.12 -24.53 -29.60
CA ILE A 847 -4.50 -25.82 -30.17
C ILE A 847 -3.27 -26.72 -30.34
N LEU A 848 -2.17 -26.22 -30.89
CA LEU A 848 -0.93 -26.99 -31.05
C LEU A 848 -0.36 -27.47 -29.69
N ASN A 849 -0.48 -26.68 -28.61
CA ASN A 849 -0.04 -27.13 -27.28
C ASN A 849 -0.90 -28.28 -26.75
N LEU A 850 -2.23 -28.21 -26.93
CA LEU A 850 -3.13 -29.27 -26.51
C LEU A 850 -2.94 -30.54 -27.34
N LEU A 851 -2.81 -30.43 -28.66
CA LEU A 851 -2.54 -31.56 -29.55
C LEU A 851 -1.19 -32.22 -29.28
N SER A 852 -0.13 -31.42 -29.04
CA SER A 852 1.19 -31.93 -28.67
C SER A 852 1.13 -32.74 -27.36
N ASN A 853 0.37 -32.28 -26.35
CA ASN A 853 0.14 -33.03 -25.12
C ASN A 853 -0.66 -34.32 -25.37
N ALA A 854 -1.74 -34.26 -26.15
CA ALA A 854 -2.55 -35.43 -26.48
C ALA A 854 -1.71 -36.51 -27.19
N ILE A 855 -0.90 -36.14 -28.18
CA ILE A 855 -0.02 -37.06 -28.91
C ILE A 855 1.06 -37.65 -28.01
N LYS A 856 1.64 -36.82 -27.13
CA LYS A 856 2.70 -37.24 -26.21
C LYS A 856 2.25 -38.29 -25.19
N PHE A 857 1.01 -38.22 -24.73
CA PHE A 857 0.49 -39.07 -23.64
C PHE A 857 -0.46 -40.18 -24.11
N THR A 858 -0.74 -40.26 -25.42
CA THR A 858 -1.53 -41.33 -26.01
C THR A 858 -0.63 -42.44 -26.55
N PRO A 859 -0.83 -43.71 -26.14
CA PRO A 859 -0.06 -44.83 -26.66
C PRO A 859 -0.45 -45.17 -28.11
N LYS A 860 0.41 -45.90 -28.83
CA LYS A 860 0.13 -46.36 -30.20
C LYS A 860 -1.21 -47.10 -30.28
N GLY A 861 -2.00 -46.79 -31.31
CA GLY A 861 -3.36 -47.29 -31.50
C GLY A 861 -4.44 -46.48 -30.77
N GLY A 862 -4.08 -45.47 -30.00
CA GLY A 862 -5.02 -44.56 -29.35
C GLY A 862 -5.59 -43.49 -30.28
N THR A 863 -6.63 -42.82 -29.80
CA THR A 863 -7.40 -41.82 -30.55
C THR A 863 -7.33 -40.44 -29.89
N ILE A 864 -7.30 -39.41 -30.73
CA ILE A 864 -7.34 -38.00 -30.34
C ILE A 864 -8.50 -37.36 -31.09
N GLU A 865 -9.39 -36.70 -30.38
CA GLU A 865 -10.61 -36.08 -30.91
C GLU A 865 -10.57 -34.57 -30.63
N VAL A 866 -10.75 -33.75 -31.66
CA VAL A 866 -10.96 -32.30 -31.56
C VAL A 866 -12.41 -32.00 -31.92
N LEU A 867 -13.20 -31.56 -30.94
CA LEU A 867 -14.62 -31.28 -31.10
C LEU A 867 -14.88 -29.78 -30.94
N VAL A 868 -15.61 -29.17 -31.86
CA VAL A 868 -16.02 -27.76 -31.77
C VAL A 868 -17.55 -27.63 -31.77
N LYS A 869 -18.11 -26.89 -30.81
CA LYS A 869 -19.56 -26.75 -30.61
C LYS A 869 -19.94 -25.32 -30.20
N GLU A 870 -21.14 -24.88 -30.57
CA GLU A 870 -21.72 -23.62 -30.07
C GLU A 870 -22.51 -23.90 -28.79
N ILE A 871 -22.25 -23.14 -27.73
CA ILE A 871 -23.01 -23.23 -26.48
C ILE A 871 -23.35 -21.81 -26.03
N GLU A 872 -24.62 -21.44 -26.17
CA GLU A 872 -25.12 -20.10 -25.87
C GLU A 872 -24.33 -19.03 -26.64
N ASP A 873 -23.65 -18.11 -25.94
CA ASP A 873 -22.83 -17.05 -26.52
C ASP A 873 -21.33 -17.41 -26.61
N ASN A 874 -20.98 -18.70 -26.46
CA ASN A 874 -19.59 -19.17 -26.48
C ASN A 874 -19.35 -20.25 -27.54
N ILE A 875 -18.13 -20.30 -28.07
CA ILE A 875 -17.59 -21.45 -28.80
C ILE A 875 -16.82 -22.33 -27.84
N ARG A 876 -17.25 -23.59 -27.74
CA ARG A 876 -16.58 -24.63 -26.95
C ARG A 876 -15.68 -25.47 -27.85
N ILE A 877 -14.41 -25.56 -27.49
CA ILE A 877 -13.40 -26.39 -28.15
C ILE A 877 -12.97 -27.47 -27.16
N ILE A 878 -13.05 -28.74 -27.56
CA ILE A 878 -12.69 -29.88 -26.72
C ILE A 878 -11.57 -30.64 -27.43
N VAL A 879 -10.42 -30.80 -26.77
CA VAL A 879 -9.35 -31.68 -27.22
C VAL A 879 -9.31 -32.87 -26.26
N LYS A 880 -9.64 -34.05 -26.78
CA LYS A 880 -9.77 -35.29 -26.00
C LYS A 880 -8.76 -36.33 -26.49
N ASP A 881 -8.14 -37.02 -25.55
CA ASP A 881 -7.16 -38.08 -25.79
C ASP A 881 -7.57 -39.37 -25.11
N SER A 882 -7.18 -40.52 -25.68
CA SER A 882 -7.38 -41.85 -25.07
C SER A 882 -6.13 -42.33 -24.31
N GLY A 883 -5.34 -41.40 -23.76
CA GLY A 883 -4.04 -41.65 -23.16
C GLY A 883 -4.08 -42.09 -21.70
N ILE A 884 -2.96 -41.88 -20.99
CA ILE A 884 -2.78 -42.32 -19.60
C ILE A 884 -3.67 -41.60 -18.58
N GLY A 885 -4.30 -40.48 -18.95
CA GLY A 885 -5.07 -39.65 -18.03
C GLY A 885 -4.25 -38.98 -16.92
N ILE A 886 -4.92 -38.12 -16.14
CA ILE A 886 -4.34 -37.29 -15.08
C ILE A 886 -4.95 -37.70 -13.74
N PRO A 887 -4.13 -37.94 -12.69
CA PRO A 887 -4.61 -38.19 -11.33
C PRO A 887 -5.46 -37.05 -10.77
N GLU A 888 -6.49 -37.38 -10.00
CA GLU A 888 -7.47 -36.41 -9.48
C GLU A 888 -6.83 -35.36 -8.56
N ASP A 889 -5.81 -35.73 -7.78
CA ASP A 889 -5.07 -34.81 -6.90
C ASP A 889 -4.27 -33.77 -7.69
N LYS A 890 -3.95 -34.04 -8.96
CA LYS A 890 -3.16 -33.16 -9.83
C LYS A 890 -4.01 -32.25 -10.69
N LEU A 891 -5.28 -32.57 -10.96
CA LEU A 891 -6.17 -31.77 -11.81
C LEU A 891 -6.29 -30.30 -11.40
N LYS A 892 -6.16 -30.00 -10.09
CA LYS A 892 -6.24 -28.61 -9.58
C LYS A 892 -5.00 -27.76 -9.86
N VAL A 893 -3.87 -28.40 -10.14
CA VAL A 893 -2.55 -27.74 -10.24
C VAL A 893 -1.92 -27.87 -11.63
N ILE A 894 -2.53 -28.58 -12.57
CA ILE A 894 -1.97 -28.78 -13.93
C ILE A 894 -1.83 -27.49 -14.75
N PHE A 895 -2.61 -26.45 -14.41
CA PHE A 895 -2.52 -25.14 -15.05
C PHE A 895 -1.59 -24.18 -14.29
N ASP A 896 -1.07 -24.59 -13.13
CA ASP A 896 -0.06 -23.83 -12.42
C ASP A 896 1.30 -24.02 -13.12
N ARG A 897 2.14 -23.00 -13.03
CA ARG A 897 3.43 -23.01 -13.72
C ARG A 897 4.37 -24.06 -13.16
N PHE A 898 5.11 -24.73 -14.05
CA PHE A 898 6.15 -25.72 -13.71
C PHE A 898 5.63 -26.99 -13.02
N MET A 899 4.31 -27.20 -13.03
CA MET A 899 3.70 -28.39 -12.48
C MET A 899 3.77 -29.54 -13.47
N GLN A 900 4.24 -30.70 -12.98
CA GLN A 900 4.28 -31.96 -13.70
C GLN A 900 3.65 -33.06 -12.84
N VAL A 901 2.94 -33.97 -13.49
CA VAL A 901 2.13 -35.00 -12.82
C VAL A 901 3.00 -36.11 -12.20
N ASP A 902 4.10 -36.53 -12.85
CA ASP A 902 5.01 -37.57 -12.33
C ASP A 902 6.47 -37.41 -12.81
N LYS A 903 7.43 -37.65 -11.90
CA LYS A 903 8.88 -37.76 -12.20
C LYS A 903 9.38 -39.19 -12.39
N SER A 904 8.57 -40.20 -12.05
CA SER A 904 8.98 -41.61 -11.94
C SER A 904 8.68 -42.45 -13.19
N LEU A 905 7.67 -42.05 -14.00
CA LEU A 905 7.28 -42.70 -15.25
C LEU A 905 8.00 -42.14 -16.49
N SER A 906 8.85 -41.11 -16.33
CA SER A 906 9.34 -40.23 -17.40
C SER A 906 10.76 -40.52 -17.90
N ARG A 907 11.27 -41.76 -17.87
CA ARG A 907 12.56 -42.04 -18.54
C ARG A 907 12.55 -41.80 -20.06
N LYS A 908 11.38 -41.50 -20.67
CA LYS A 908 11.24 -41.31 -22.11
C LYS A 908 10.55 -40.01 -22.57
N THR A 909 9.95 -39.20 -21.69
CA THR A 909 9.16 -38.01 -22.10
C THR A 909 9.16 -36.90 -21.05
N GLU A 910 10.11 -35.96 -21.13
CA GLU A 910 10.16 -34.74 -20.29
C GLU A 910 9.44 -33.58 -20.99
N GLY A 911 8.81 -32.66 -20.26
CA GLY A 911 8.19 -31.45 -20.81
C GLY A 911 8.27 -30.30 -19.81
N SER A 912 8.22 -29.05 -20.27
CA SER A 912 8.57 -27.87 -19.46
C SER A 912 7.58 -27.49 -18.34
N GLY A 913 6.39 -28.10 -18.28
CA GLY A 913 5.34 -27.70 -17.33
C GLY A 913 4.80 -26.27 -17.54
N ILE A 914 5.12 -25.65 -18.67
CA ILE A 914 4.73 -24.27 -19.00
C ILE A 914 3.51 -24.24 -19.94
N GLY A 915 3.41 -25.20 -20.87
CA GLY A 915 2.44 -25.16 -21.98
C GLY A 915 0.98 -24.96 -21.54
N LEU A 916 0.49 -25.72 -20.57
CA LEU A 916 -0.89 -25.59 -20.09
C LEU A 916 -1.15 -24.26 -19.36
N SER A 917 -0.18 -23.76 -18.59
CA SER A 917 -0.30 -22.44 -17.96
C SER A 917 -0.38 -21.32 -19.00
N LEU A 918 0.35 -21.44 -20.10
CA LEU A 918 0.28 -20.51 -21.23
C LEU A 918 -1.06 -20.60 -21.95
N VAL A 919 -1.58 -21.81 -22.20
CA VAL A 919 -2.92 -22.03 -22.77
C VAL A 919 -3.96 -21.30 -21.93
N LYS A 920 -3.93 -21.48 -20.60
CA LYS A 920 -4.85 -20.81 -19.69
C LYS A 920 -4.77 -19.29 -19.81
N SER A 921 -3.57 -18.71 -19.76
CA SER A 921 -3.42 -17.26 -19.86
C SER A 921 -3.83 -16.69 -21.22
N LEU A 922 -3.56 -17.40 -22.32
CA LEU A 922 -3.98 -16.97 -23.65
C LEU A 922 -5.50 -17.03 -23.82
N VAL A 923 -6.15 -18.08 -23.30
CA VAL A 923 -7.62 -18.20 -23.28
C VAL A 923 -8.24 -17.08 -22.43
N GLU A 924 -7.68 -16.80 -21.24
CA GLU A 924 -8.14 -15.71 -20.36
C GLU A 924 -7.99 -14.33 -21.03
N LEU A 925 -6.92 -14.09 -21.80
CA LEU A 925 -6.76 -12.85 -22.58
C LEU A 925 -7.80 -12.70 -23.70
N HIS A 926 -8.34 -13.81 -24.22
CA HIS A 926 -9.49 -13.80 -25.13
C HIS A 926 -10.84 -13.68 -24.40
N GLY A 927 -10.82 -13.55 -23.06
CA GLY A 927 -12.02 -13.48 -22.23
C GLY A 927 -12.72 -14.83 -22.03
N GLY A 928 -12.04 -15.94 -22.35
CA GLY A 928 -12.56 -17.30 -22.21
C GLY A 928 -12.13 -18.00 -20.93
N THR A 929 -12.49 -19.28 -20.81
CA THR A 929 -12.07 -20.16 -19.70
C THR A 929 -11.57 -21.50 -20.22
N VAL A 930 -10.66 -22.15 -19.48
CA VAL A 930 -10.17 -23.51 -19.78
C VAL A 930 -10.31 -24.42 -18.56
N LYS A 931 -10.69 -25.68 -18.78
CA LYS A 931 -10.81 -26.74 -17.77
C LYS A 931 -10.27 -28.05 -18.31
N ALA A 932 -9.98 -28.99 -17.41
CA ALA A 932 -9.61 -30.35 -17.77
C ALA A 932 -10.47 -31.35 -17.00
N GLU A 933 -10.93 -32.38 -17.69
CA GLU A 933 -11.61 -33.53 -17.15
C GLU A 933 -10.78 -34.76 -17.51
N SER A 934 -10.42 -35.60 -16.55
CA SER A 934 -9.60 -36.76 -16.84
C SER A 934 -9.85 -37.87 -15.82
N THR A 935 -9.70 -39.11 -16.29
CA THR A 935 -9.70 -40.29 -15.44
C THR A 935 -8.40 -41.05 -15.67
N TYR A 936 -7.65 -41.29 -14.60
CA TYR A 936 -6.36 -41.96 -14.69
C TYR A 936 -6.51 -43.37 -15.29
N GLY A 937 -5.80 -43.62 -16.39
CA GLY A 937 -5.86 -44.82 -17.20
C GLY A 937 -6.83 -44.79 -18.39
N SER A 938 -7.66 -43.75 -18.54
CA SER A 938 -8.75 -43.68 -19.52
C SER A 938 -8.74 -42.41 -20.39
N GLY A 939 -7.68 -41.60 -20.31
CA GLY A 939 -7.51 -40.40 -21.13
C GLY A 939 -7.92 -39.08 -20.46
N SER A 940 -7.76 -37.98 -21.19
CA SER A 940 -8.05 -36.62 -20.72
C SER A 940 -8.84 -35.82 -21.76
N SER A 941 -9.61 -34.85 -21.28
CA SER A 941 -10.38 -33.90 -22.09
C SER A 941 -10.09 -32.49 -21.61
N PHE A 942 -9.53 -31.66 -22.49
CA PHE A 942 -9.33 -30.23 -22.25
C PHE A 942 -10.43 -29.43 -22.92
N ILE A 943 -11.14 -28.62 -22.15
CA ILE A 943 -12.33 -27.89 -22.58
C ILE A 943 -12.03 -26.40 -22.50
N ILE A 944 -12.09 -25.73 -23.65
CA ILE A 944 -11.94 -24.27 -23.77
C ILE A 944 -13.30 -23.68 -24.15
N ASP A 945 -13.72 -22.65 -23.43
CA ASP A 945 -14.90 -21.84 -23.75
C ASP A 945 -14.44 -20.42 -24.12
N LEU A 946 -14.69 -19.98 -25.36
CA LEU A 946 -14.37 -18.63 -25.86
C LEU A 946 -15.65 -17.82 -26.13
N PRO A 947 -15.75 -16.56 -25.67
CA PRO A 947 -16.91 -15.73 -25.93
C PRO A 947 -16.96 -15.27 -27.39
N VAL A 948 -18.11 -15.46 -28.03
CA VAL A 948 -18.36 -14.97 -29.39
C VAL A 948 -18.50 -13.45 -29.34
N ARG A 949 -17.56 -12.75 -29.96
CA ARG A 949 -17.56 -11.29 -30.10
C ARG A 949 -17.30 -10.94 -31.55
N VAL A 950 -17.86 -9.84 -32.04
CA VAL A 950 -17.60 -9.33 -33.39
C VAL A 950 -17.19 -7.87 -33.26
N LEU A 951 -16.09 -7.48 -33.92
CA LEU A 951 -15.63 -6.09 -33.95
C LEU A 951 -16.44 -5.29 -35.00
N GLU A 952 -16.99 -4.15 -34.61
CA GLU A 952 -17.86 -3.31 -35.47
C GLU A 952 -17.11 -2.65 -36.64
N ASP A 953 -15.82 -2.34 -36.48
CA ASP A 953 -15.00 -1.58 -37.46
C ASP A 953 -14.26 -2.45 -38.48
N ASN A 954 -14.29 -3.77 -38.34
CA ASN A 954 -13.68 -4.68 -39.31
C ASN A 954 -14.78 -5.25 -40.21
N THR A 955 -14.98 -4.62 -41.38
CA THR A 955 -15.63 -5.27 -42.52
C THR A 955 -15.10 -6.69 -42.61
N ILE A 956 -15.98 -7.69 -42.64
CA ILE A 956 -15.65 -9.11 -42.89
C ILE A 956 -14.53 -9.10 -43.93
N PRO A 957 -13.31 -9.56 -43.59
CA PRO A 957 -12.20 -9.44 -44.51
C PRO A 957 -12.56 -10.23 -45.76
N VAL A 958 -12.78 -9.53 -46.88
CA VAL A 958 -12.73 -10.14 -48.21
C VAL A 958 -11.43 -10.91 -48.21
N MET A 959 -11.49 -12.23 -48.42
CA MET A 959 -10.35 -13.15 -48.48
C MET A 959 -9.18 -12.45 -49.17
N LYS A 960 -8.27 -11.88 -48.38
CA LYS A 960 -6.94 -11.60 -48.84
C LYS A 960 -6.23 -12.90 -48.60
N ASP A 961 -5.87 -13.57 -49.68
CA ASP A 961 -4.87 -14.63 -49.73
C ASP A 961 -3.57 -14.14 -49.05
N LYS A 962 -3.55 -14.06 -47.73
CA LYS A 962 -2.33 -14.23 -46.95
C LYS A 962 -2.17 -15.73 -46.83
N LEU A 963 -1.83 -16.36 -47.95
CA LEU A 963 -1.15 -17.65 -47.95
C LEU A 963 0.11 -17.47 -47.10
N ILE A 964 0.02 -17.81 -45.81
CA ILE A 964 1.19 -18.02 -44.97
C ILE A 964 1.95 -19.14 -45.70
N PRO A 965 3.19 -18.92 -46.15
CA PRO A 965 3.90 -19.93 -46.92
C PRO A 965 3.97 -21.24 -46.12
N PRO A 966 3.72 -22.40 -46.76
CA PRO A 966 3.63 -23.70 -46.08
C PRO A 966 4.87 -24.06 -45.25
N SER A 967 6.03 -23.48 -45.56
CA SER A 967 7.27 -23.62 -44.78
C SER A 967 7.14 -23.12 -43.34
N ASN A 968 6.41 -22.02 -43.10
CA ASN A 968 6.28 -21.44 -41.75
C ASN A 968 5.41 -22.30 -40.82
N LYS A 969 4.42 -23.04 -41.36
CA LYS A 969 3.56 -23.94 -40.57
C LYS A 969 4.31 -25.18 -40.09
N ILE A 970 5.12 -25.79 -40.98
CA ILE A 970 5.94 -26.97 -40.65
C ILE A 970 6.94 -26.65 -39.54
N ASP A 971 7.57 -25.47 -39.58
CA ASP A 971 8.50 -25.03 -38.54
C ASP A 971 7.80 -24.84 -37.18
N ARG A 972 6.58 -24.28 -37.14
CA ARG A 972 5.80 -24.13 -35.90
C ARG A 972 5.44 -25.47 -35.26
N ILE A 973 4.99 -26.44 -36.06
CA ILE A 973 4.69 -27.80 -35.59
C ILE A 973 5.96 -28.45 -35.03
N ASN A 974 7.07 -28.41 -35.79
CA ASN A 974 8.35 -28.97 -35.35
C ASN A 974 8.84 -28.36 -34.02
N ILE A 975 8.61 -27.06 -33.80
CA ILE A 975 8.93 -26.38 -32.53
C ILE A 975 8.02 -26.88 -31.40
N GLU A 976 6.70 -26.86 -31.56
CA GLU A 976 5.73 -27.26 -30.51
C GLU A 976 5.75 -28.78 -30.21
N PHE A 977 6.28 -29.59 -31.12
CA PHE A 977 6.32 -31.05 -31.01
C PHE A 977 7.73 -31.56 -30.68
N SER A 978 8.68 -30.66 -30.45
CA SER A 978 10.09 -30.97 -30.22
C SER A 978 10.39 -31.87 -28.99
N ASP A 979 9.45 -31.97 -28.04
CA ASP A 979 9.56 -32.85 -26.86
C ASP A 979 9.11 -34.32 -27.10
N ILE A 980 8.68 -34.64 -28.32
CA ILE A 980 8.21 -35.98 -28.71
C ILE A 980 9.36 -36.71 -29.41
N TYR A 981 9.90 -37.76 -28.79
CA TYR A 981 11.02 -38.52 -29.33
C TYR A 981 10.54 -39.57 -30.34
N THR A 982 10.85 -39.36 -31.61
CA THR A 982 10.78 -40.39 -32.66
C THR A 982 12.07 -41.22 -32.62
N TYR A 983 12.01 -42.47 -32.16
CA TYR A 983 13.12 -43.42 -32.23
C TYR A 983 13.20 -44.10 -33.58
#